data_AF-A0A412RGT1-F1
#
_entry.id   AF-A0A412RGT1-F1
#
_cell.length_a   1.000
_cell.length_b   1.000
_cell.length_c   1.000
_cell.angle_alpha   90.00
_cell.angle_beta   90.00
_cell.angle_gamma   90.00
#
_symmetry.space_group_name_H-M   'P 1'
#
loop_
_entity.id
_entity.type
_entity.pdbx_description
1 polymer ?
#
loop_
_entity_poly.entity_id
_entity_poly.type
_entity_poly.pdbx_seq_one_letter_code
_entity_poly.pdbx_strand_id
1 'polypeptide(L)'
;MKKIYLFPALAATLMISGCDYNEKYFEGLDEMSQPKEVFTKTYALTEADYATISSGKAYESLPGSDEEKAALAALKTSMRFSDILPASKYLSTFLAAKWLGADDGSSVKVTYNKGIDAPEYLAKLAASETYTVSDANYVSVWGDVDAKYFTPSKPLAKVANKILTTAYPTAQSGDVKVVAYNYSISEPNTGGGATVAKELDETFDHISVGGGKTAIDGWQNIAEKGTKYWTDKYYNGGYTECSAYNGGGDVIAWLISPKVDLSSAAAPKLAFDVCLGYPNGATLQILVSDDFNGSDVNSATWTDLTAYFAFDASNAKFGTMSPAGIYDMSAYKENPVYIAFKYVGNAEKTTTFQIDNIQLGDNVSVEATSVFKEDFENGTDAWKEQIIQGDFTWTAKDFSNNHYVQYSANKSTEEQESYYISPAITIPAKTEGVAELLFDVCIGYWNANCLSVLVSTDYVDDVTKATWKDMTAEFALPEGPTNAYGKFGYAGAAPLNEFAGQVIHVAFRYVGNGAESRSTTYQIDNIKVQTVARKAAVAKLSTTTRATAGGVNELATIYTYNGSTWIPYEDAIVVSPSDYEEMGFETFTSSNKPDNYLPQFLTANYPYAQEEQKVGVVYTYSNNQEAAEYIYTAGVWTKNDNVEVVTDQFVRSEGKWNFNPSTTITLSVVKNDPVSTPFYQAIVDYSGTKHGKDYYQTGYTNAEYYYGASSYQNNFDFRPSAWKTKHNNGALYEKMSDEDLVKLMFERLPEAFVPALEALYGDANVVSGVEVIYTIYFGVYDGSTTVTWTIQYEVIGKGKFQYIEGSLKKAE
;
A
#
# COMPACT_ATOMS: atom_id res chain seq x y z
N MET A 1 89.90 49.41 -13.42
CA MET A 1 89.76 50.28 -14.64
C MET A 1 88.30 50.13 -15.11
N LYS A 2 87.53 51.15 -15.49
CA LYS A 2 87.46 51.79 -16.84
C LYS A 2 87.60 50.75 -17.97
N LYS A 3 86.73 50.61 -19.00
CA LYS A 3 85.45 51.25 -19.44
C LYS A 3 84.79 50.25 -20.46
N ILE A 4 83.55 50.30 -20.99
CA ILE A 4 82.37 51.21 -21.00
C ILE A 4 81.09 50.36 -21.28
N TYR A 5 79.93 50.98 -21.59
CA TYR A 5 78.64 50.35 -21.96
C TYR A 5 78.39 50.31 -23.49
N LEU A 6 77.47 49.46 -24.00
CA LEU A 6 76.18 49.85 -24.63
C LEU A 6 75.50 48.73 -25.47
N PHE A 7 74.15 48.78 -25.53
CA PHE A 7 73.20 47.96 -26.32
C PHE A 7 73.16 46.44 -25.97
N PRO A 8 71.97 45.77 -25.97
CA PRO A 8 70.82 45.96 -26.87
C PRO A 8 69.65 46.77 -26.29
N ALA A 9 69.04 47.64 -27.11
CA ALA A 9 67.89 48.48 -26.71
C ALA A 9 66.86 48.67 -27.85
N LEU A 10 66.71 47.66 -28.72
CA LEU A 10 65.88 47.73 -29.94
C LEU A 10 64.81 46.62 -30.07
N ALA A 11 64.75 45.68 -29.13
CA ALA A 11 63.75 44.60 -29.11
C ALA A 11 62.68 44.78 -28.03
N ALA A 12 63.04 45.31 -26.85
CA ALA A 12 62.08 45.57 -25.76
C ALA A 12 61.09 46.71 -26.10
N THR A 13 61.54 47.71 -26.87
CA THR A 13 60.80 48.95 -27.17
C THR A 13 59.62 48.77 -28.14
N LEU A 14 59.44 47.58 -28.70
CA LEU A 14 58.32 47.22 -29.59
C LEU A 14 57.29 46.28 -28.93
N MET A 15 57.58 45.75 -27.72
CA MET A 15 56.65 44.91 -26.96
C MET A 15 55.84 45.70 -25.92
N ILE A 16 56.32 46.89 -25.52
CA ILE A 16 55.66 47.75 -24.53
C ILE A 16 54.61 48.66 -25.18
N SER A 17 54.78 49.00 -26.46
CA SER A 17 53.84 49.82 -27.24
C SER A 17 52.67 49.03 -27.83
N GLY A 18 52.61 47.71 -27.66
CA GLY A 18 51.48 46.89 -28.12
C GLY A 18 50.23 47.06 -27.24
N CYS A 19 50.38 46.96 -25.91
CA CYS A 19 49.27 47.06 -24.97
C CYS A 19 48.64 48.46 -24.98
N ASP A 20 49.46 49.52 -24.86
CA ASP A 20 49.04 50.93 -24.94
C ASP A 20 48.44 51.29 -26.32
N TYR A 21 48.71 50.52 -27.38
CA TYR A 21 48.02 50.69 -28.67
C TYR A 21 46.65 50.02 -28.69
N ASN A 22 46.51 48.80 -28.14
CA ASN A 22 45.23 48.12 -28.04
C ASN A 22 44.26 48.86 -27.09
N GLU A 23 44.66 49.18 -25.86
CA GLU A 23 43.81 49.91 -24.89
C GLU A 23 43.31 51.25 -25.47
N LYS A 24 44.16 51.95 -26.23
CA LYS A 24 43.90 53.32 -26.71
C LYS A 24 43.12 53.44 -28.02
N TYR A 25 43.13 52.40 -28.84
CA TYR A 25 42.47 52.41 -30.17
C TYR A 25 41.42 51.30 -30.33
N PHE A 26 41.41 50.31 -29.45
CA PHE A 26 40.47 49.19 -29.43
C PHE A 26 40.09 48.82 -27.98
N GLU A 27 39.57 49.80 -27.25
CA GLU A 27 39.03 49.63 -25.89
C GLU A 27 38.05 48.45 -25.85
N GLY A 28 38.33 47.43 -25.01
CA GLY A 28 37.58 46.16 -24.94
C GLY A 28 38.06 45.00 -25.82
N LEU A 29 39.07 45.16 -26.69
CA LEU A 29 39.50 44.09 -27.61
C LEU A 29 40.06 42.85 -26.90
N ASP A 30 40.84 43.05 -25.84
CA ASP A 30 41.41 41.95 -25.06
C ASP A 30 40.29 41.21 -24.27
N GLU A 31 39.23 41.92 -23.86
CA GLU A 31 38.04 41.33 -23.21
C GLU A 31 37.19 40.51 -24.21
N MET A 32 37.13 40.95 -25.48
CA MET A 32 36.50 40.20 -26.58
C MET A 32 37.31 38.95 -27.00
N SER A 33 38.56 38.80 -26.54
CA SER A 33 39.48 37.74 -27.00
C SER A 33 39.49 36.48 -26.12
N GLN A 34 38.90 36.53 -24.92
CA GLN A 34 38.86 35.39 -23.99
C GLN A 34 37.58 34.55 -24.20
N PRO A 35 37.69 33.25 -24.56
CA PRO A 35 36.52 32.40 -24.75
C PRO A 35 35.92 32.01 -23.39
N LYS A 36 34.71 32.51 -23.09
CA LYS A 36 34.02 32.21 -21.82
C LYS A 36 33.31 30.86 -21.84
N GLU A 37 33.55 30.00 -20.84
CA GLU A 37 32.83 28.72 -20.66
C GLU A 37 31.64 28.88 -19.69
N VAL A 38 30.59 29.58 -20.14
CA VAL A 38 29.33 29.71 -19.41
C VAL A 38 28.38 28.57 -19.80
N PHE A 39 27.85 27.82 -18.82
CA PHE A 39 26.95 26.69 -19.08
C PHE A 39 25.87 26.50 -18.02
N THR A 40 24.81 25.76 -18.37
CA THR A 40 23.83 25.18 -17.42
C THR A 40 23.90 23.65 -17.51
N LYS A 41 24.03 22.94 -16.39
CA LYS A 41 24.14 21.47 -16.34
C LYS A 41 23.31 20.87 -15.18
N THR A 42 23.00 19.58 -15.27
CA THR A 42 22.53 18.76 -14.14
C THR A 42 23.56 17.67 -13.87
N TYR A 43 23.82 17.34 -12.61
CA TYR A 43 24.83 16.33 -12.23
C TYR A 43 24.41 15.56 -10.97
N ALA A 44 24.27 14.24 -11.06
CA ALA A 44 24.08 13.37 -9.89
C ALA A 44 25.44 12.91 -9.34
N LEU A 45 25.60 12.93 -8.01
CA LEU A 45 26.82 12.46 -7.36
C LEU A 45 26.96 10.93 -7.45
N THR A 46 28.20 10.47 -7.64
CA THR A 46 28.59 9.06 -7.61
C THR A 46 29.29 8.69 -6.29
N GLU A 47 29.42 7.41 -5.97
CA GLU A 47 30.25 6.90 -4.86
C GLU A 47 31.68 7.51 -4.90
N ALA A 48 32.26 7.63 -6.11
CA ALA A 48 33.57 8.23 -6.31
C ALA A 48 33.60 9.74 -6.00
N ASP A 49 32.52 10.47 -6.26
CA ASP A 49 32.38 11.88 -5.87
C ASP A 49 32.28 12.00 -4.34
N TYR A 50 31.44 11.18 -3.68
CA TYR A 50 31.36 11.13 -2.21
C TYR A 50 32.70 10.80 -1.56
N ALA A 51 33.44 9.82 -2.07
CA ALA A 51 34.79 9.48 -1.62
C ALA A 51 35.78 10.64 -1.81
N THR A 52 35.67 11.39 -2.91
CA THR A 52 36.50 12.57 -3.22
C THR A 52 36.20 13.73 -2.28
N ILE A 53 34.93 13.96 -1.93
CA ILE A 53 34.52 15.01 -0.99
C ILE A 53 34.98 14.64 0.43
N SER A 54 34.79 13.39 0.83
CA SER A 54 35.15 12.86 2.16
C SER A 54 36.66 12.92 2.49
N SER A 55 37.54 12.97 1.47
CA SER A 55 39.00 12.85 1.64
C SER A 55 39.84 13.91 0.92
N GLY A 56 39.21 14.91 0.29
CA GLY A 56 39.90 15.92 -0.50
C GLY A 56 40.62 16.99 0.35
N LYS A 57 41.88 17.32 -0.01
CA LYS A 57 42.67 18.33 0.71
C LYS A 57 42.05 19.73 0.76
N ALA A 58 41.17 20.06 -0.19
CA ALA A 58 40.45 21.33 -0.20
C ALA A 58 39.47 21.48 0.99
N TYR A 59 39.03 20.37 1.58
CA TYR A 59 38.10 20.35 2.71
C TYR A 59 38.81 20.39 4.07
N GLU A 60 40.11 20.00 4.14
CA GLU A 60 40.95 20.14 5.36
C GLU A 60 41.01 21.59 5.87
N SER A 61 40.90 22.57 4.95
CA SER A 61 40.93 24.00 5.23
C SER A 61 39.56 24.63 5.56
N LEU A 62 38.45 23.87 5.52
CA LEU A 62 37.13 24.42 5.83
C LEU A 62 36.91 24.47 7.36
N PRO A 63 36.42 25.61 7.91
CA PRO A 63 36.07 25.69 9.32
C PRO A 63 34.81 24.86 9.61
N GLY A 64 34.81 24.12 10.71
CA GLY A 64 33.69 23.26 11.12
C GLY A 64 33.85 22.70 12.53
N SER A 65 32.76 22.20 13.12
CA SER A 65 32.80 21.49 14.41
C SER A 65 33.55 20.16 14.26
N ASP A 66 33.93 19.53 15.38
CA ASP A 66 34.56 18.21 15.31
C ASP A 66 33.56 17.11 14.92
N GLU A 67 32.26 17.33 15.17
CA GLU A 67 31.16 16.49 14.67
C GLU A 67 31.02 16.61 13.15
N GLU A 68 31.09 17.82 12.59
CA GLU A 68 31.06 18.05 11.14
C GLU A 68 32.27 17.42 10.43
N LYS A 69 33.46 17.50 11.04
CA LYS A 69 34.66 16.80 10.53
C LYS A 69 34.50 15.28 10.57
N ALA A 70 33.89 14.73 11.63
CA ALA A 70 33.59 13.31 11.73
C ALA A 70 32.56 12.87 10.67
N ALA A 71 31.51 13.66 10.44
CA ALA A 71 30.54 13.43 9.38
C ALA A 71 31.17 13.48 7.98
N LEU A 72 32.09 14.42 7.73
CA LEU A 72 32.86 14.49 6.47
C LEU A 72 33.73 13.25 6.26
N ALA A 73 34.43 12.78 7.30
CA ALA A 73 35.22 11.55 7.23
C ALA A 73 34.36 10.29 7.04
N ALA A 74 33.11 10.30 7.51
CA ALA A 74 32.14 9.24 7.29
C ALA A 74 31.45 9.29 5.91
N LEU A 75 31.46 10.45 5.23
CA LEU A 75 30.71 10.70 3.98
C LEU A 75 30.97 9.65 2.87
N LYS A 76 32.20 9.13 2.77
CA LYS A 76 32.52 8.06 1.81
C LYS A 76 31.67 6.80 2.04
N THR A 77 31.36 6.48 3.30
CA THR A 77 30.65 5.26 3.71
C THR A 77 29.15 5.52 3.85
N SER A 78 28.75 6.68 4.35
CA SER A 78 27.34 7.04 4.50
C SER A 78 26.67 7.40 3.17
N MET A 79 27.47 7.84 2.18
CA MET A 79 27.05 8.32 0.85
C MET A 79 25.88 9.32 0.90
N ARG A 80 25.82 10.13 1.96
CA ARG A 80 24.75 11.09 2.23
C ARG A 80 25.25 12.31 3.00
N PHE A 81 24.73 13.49 2.67
CA PHE A 81 24.88 14.72 3.46
C PHE A 81 23.87 14.75 4.61
N SER A 82 23.99 15.70 5.53
CA SER A 82 23.04 15.89 6.65
C SER A 82 23.01 17.35 7.07
N ASP A 83 22.19 17.72 8.05
CA ASP A 83 22.17 19.10 8.55
C ASP A 83 23.43 19.44 9.39
N ILE A 84 24.16 18.42 9.86
CA ILE A 84 25.51 18.55 10.44
C ILE A 84 26.58 18.72 9.35
N LEU A 85 26.36 18.14 8.17
CA LEU A 85 27.27 18.20 7.02
C LEU A 85 26.54 18.76 5.78
N PRO A 86 26.24 20.08 5.76
CA PRO A 86 25.34 20.66 4.78
C PRO A 86 25.94 20.66 3.36
N ALA A 87 25.22 20.06 2.41
CA ALA A 87 25.69 19.92 1.02
C ALA A 87 26.05 21.27 0.35
N SER A 88 25.27 22.33 0.63
CA SER A 88 25.53 23.71 0.16
C SER A 88 26.93 24.24 0.45
N LYS A 89 27.55 23.81 1.57
CA LYS A 89 28.91 24.15 1.98
C LYS A 89 29.97 23.35 1.21
N TYR A 90 29.78 22.04 1.11
CA TYR A 90 30.78 21.12 0.55
C TYR A 90 30.75 21.03 -0.97
N LEU A 91 29.57 21.08 -1.58
CA LEU A 91 29.41 21.01 -3.02
C LEU A 91 30.03 22.22 -3.72
N SER A 92 29.91 23.42 -3.14
CA SER A 92 30.57 24.63 -3.64
C SER A 92 32.09 24.44 -3.91
N THR A 93 32.80 23.73 -3.03
CA THR A 93 34.22 23.36 -3.23
C THR A 93 34.41 22.23 -4.25
N PHE A 94 33.52 21.23 -4.26
CA PHE A 94 33.54 20.13 -5.24
C PHE A 94 33.34 20.61 -6.68
N LEU A 95 32.35 21.48 -6.94
CA LEU A 95 32.06 22.03 -8.27
C LEU A 95 33.24 22.90 -8.77
N ALA A 96 33.94 23.59 -7.86
CA ALA A 96 35.14 24.37 -8.19
C ALA A 96 36.28 23.48 -8.68
N ALA A 97 36.50 22.34 -8.00
CA ALA A 97 37.51 21.36 -8.41
C ALA A 97 37.12 20.59 -9.69
N LYS A 98 35.81 20.32 -9.89
CA LYS A 98 35.29 19.54 -11.02
C LYS A 98 35.19 20.35 -12.33
N TRP A 99 34.87 21.64 -12.24
CA TRP A 99 34.82 22.57 -13.37
C TRP A 99 35.66 23.81 -13.11
N LEU A 100 36.97 23.63 -13.18
CA LEU A 100 37.96 24.70 -13.04
C LEU A 100 37.73 25.85 -14.04
N GLY A 101 37.48 25.50 -15.32
CA GLY A 101 37.34 26.44 -16.43
C GLY A 101 35.98 27.12 -16.58
N ALA A 102 34.99 26.80 -15.74
CA ALA A 102 33.67 27.47 -15.81
C ALA A 102 33.78 28.96 -15.51
N ASP A 103 33.03 29.79 -16.24
CA ASP A 103 32.96 31.23 -16.00
C ASP A 103 31.77 31.63 -15.13
N ASP A 104 31.84 32.84 -14.58
CA ASP A 104 30.72 33.46 -13.84
C ASP A 104 29.47 33.57 -14.74
N GLY A 105 28.30 33.28 -14.15
CA GLY A 105 27.05 33.05 -14.86
C GLY A 105 26.76 31.57 -15.16
N SER A 106 27.72 30.66 -14.95
CA SER A 106 27.47 29.22 -15.05
C SER A 106 26.53 28.72 -13.94
N SER A 107 25.75 27.68 -14.20
CA SER A 107 24.86 27.05 -13.21
C SER A 107 24.88 25.52 -13.28
N VAL A 108 24.69 24.87 -12.14
CA VAL A 108 24.60 23.41 -12.01
C VAL A 108 23.50 23.04 -11.02
N LYS A 109 22.60 22.14 -11.40
CA LYS A 109 21.73 21.42 -10.47
C LYS A 109 22.40 20.12 -10.04
N VAL A 110 22.70 19.97 -8.75
CA VAL A 110 23.42 18.82 -8.19
C VAL A 110 22.44 17.93 -7.43
N THR A 111 22.25 16.71 -7.92
CA THR A 111 21.41 15.69 -7.28
C THR A 111 22.25 14.85 -6.32
N TYR A 112 21.81 14.72 -5.07
CA TYR A 112 22.54 14.03 -4.01
C TYR A 112 21.59 13.44 -2.95
N ASN A 113 22.08 12.44 -2.22
CA ASN A 113 21.43 11.87 -1.05
C ASN A 113 21.59 12.78 0.18
N LYS A 114 20.49 13.21 0.80
CA LYS A 114 20.45 13.72 2.18
C LYS A 114 20.01 12.59 3.10
N GLY A 115 20.69 12.39 4.22
CA GLY A 115 20.21 11.52 5.29
C GLY A 115 19.07 12.20 6.04
N ILE A 116 17.99 11.45 6.24
CA ILE A 116 16.91 11.80 7.17
C ILE A 116 17.05 10.93 8.42
N ASP A 117 16.48 11.37 9.55
CA ASP A 117 16.55 10.60 10.79
C ASP A 117 15.82 9.26 10.66
N ALA A 118 16.46 8.20 11.14
CA ALA A 118 15.84 6.88 11.19
C ALA A 118 14.69 6.88 12.22
N PRO A 119 13.56 6.19 11.95
CA PRO A 119 12.43 6.14 12.87
C PRO A 119 12.81 5.74 14.31
N GLU A 120 12.33 6.49 15.32
CA GLU A 120 12.69 6.25 16.74
C GLU A 120 12.47 4.81 17.22
N TYR A 121 11.49 4.11 16.63
CA TYR A 121 11.15 2.76 17.02
C TYR A 121 12.30 1.78 16.75
N LEU A 122 13.12 2.00 15.71
CA LEU A 122 14.30 1.16 15.42
C LEU A 122 15.34 1.24 16.53
N ALA A 123 15.59 2.43 17.08
CA ALA A 123 16.51 2.60 18.20
C ALA A 123 15.97 1.92 19.48
N LYS A 124 14.65 1.97 19.71
CA LYS A 124 13.98 1.28 20.82
C LYS A 124 14.02 -0.24 20.65
N LEU A 125 13.87 -0.75 19.42
CA LEU A 125 13.98 -2.17 19.08
C LEU A 125 15.40 -2.70 19.27
N ALA A 126 16.42 -2.04 18.70
CA ALA A 126 17.82 -2.43 18.85
C ALA A 126 18.22 -2.49 20.34
N ALA A 127 17.82 -1.46 21.12
CA ALA A 127 18.08 -1.38 22.56
C ALA A 127 17.14 -2.23 23.44
N SER A 128 16.17 -2.96 22.87
CA SER A 128 15.22 -3.77 23.65
C SER A 128 15.90 -5.01 24.27
N GLU A 129 15.45 -5.43 25.45
CA GLU A 129 15.97 -6.65 26.08
C GLU A 129 15.28 -7.89 25.51
N THR A 130 16.05 -8.95 25.28
CA THR A 130 15.53 -10.29 25.02
C THR A 130 15.14 -10.98 26.33
N TYR A 131 13.85 -11.29 26.49
CA TYR A 131 13.32 -12.10 27.58
C TYR A 131 13.17 -13.56 27.13
N THR A 132 14.02 -14.45 27.63
CA THR A 132 13.88 -15.90 27.43
C THR A 132 12.83 -16.47 28.39
N VAL A 133 11.80 -17.11 27.85
CA VAL A 133 10.74 -17.76 28.64
C VAL A 133 11.33 -18.98 29.36
N SER A 134 11.26 -18.99 30.70
CA SER A 134 11.89 -20.02 31.53
C SER A 134 11.02 -21.26 31.76
N ASP A 135 11.65 -22.36 32.19
CA ASP A 135 10.99 -23.56 32.73
C ASP A 135 9.85 -23.23 33.69
N ALA A 136 10.04 -22.27 34.60
CA ALA A 136 9.03 -21.87 35.58
C ALA A 136 7.82 -21.16 34.92
N ASN A 137 8.03 -20.46 33.80
CA ASN A 137 6.93 -19.88 33.02
C ASN A 137 6.12 -20.97 32.32
N TYR A 138 6.78 -21.96 31.69
CA TYR A 138 6.09 -23.09 31.06
C TYR A 138 5.30 -23.91 32.11
N VAL A 139 5.89 -24.24 33.26
CA VAL A 139 5.18 -24.88 34.39
C VAL A 139 3.98 -24.04 34.85
N SER A 140 4.07 -22.70 34.85
CA SER A 140 2.93 -21.83 35.21
C SER A 140 1.77 -21.83 34.19
N VAL A 141 1.95 -22.49 33.04
CA VAL A 141 1.00 -22.64 31.93
C VAL A 141 0.57 -24.10 31.74
N TRP A 142 1.45 -25.05 32.06
CA TRP A 142 1.25 -26.49 31.91
C TRP A 142 0.83 -27.24 33.19
N GLY A 143 1.15 -26.71 34.37
CA GLY A 143 0.89 -27.39 35.64
C GLY A 143 1.78 -28.62 35.79
N ASP A 144 1.18 -29.78 36.05
CA ASP A 144 1.87 -31.06 36.24
C ASP A 144 2.35 -31.72 34.93
N VAL A 145 2.09 -31.10 33.77
CA VAL A 145 2.55 -31.60 32.45
C VAL A 145 3.97 -31.11 32.18
N ASP A 146 4.92 -32.03 32.00
CA ASP A 146 6.32 -31.72 31.66
C ASP A 146 6.44 -31.32 30.17
N ALA A 147 6.08 -30.07 29.89
CA ALA A 147 6.17 -29.44 28.59
C ALA A 147 6.88 -28.09 28.72
N LYS A 148 7.92 -27.89 27.92
CA LYS A 148 8.82 -26.72 27.95
C LYS A 148 8.69 -25.87 26.70
N TYR A 149 7.47 -25.76 26.18
CA TYR A 149 7.11 -25.07 24.95
C TYR A 149 5.66 -24.59 24.99
N PHE A 150 5.33 -23.62 24.15
CA PHE A 150 3.95 -23.22 23.85
C PHE A 150 3.38 -24.02 22.69
N THR A 151 2.05 -24.01 22.57
CA THR A 151 1.30 -24.79 21.58
C THR A 151 0.07 -24.03 21.08
N PRO A 152 -0.57 -24.42 19.97
CA PRO A 152 -1.84 -23.86 19.52
C PRO A 152 -2.95 -23.65 20.57
N SER A 153 -3.15 -24.58 21.53
CA SER A 153 -4.13 -24.36 22.60
C SER A 153 -3.66 -23.31 23.62
N LYS A 154 -2.37 -23.30 23.95
CA LYS A 154 -1.71 -22.40 24.92
C LYS A 154 -0.57 -21.59 24.27
N PRO A 155 -0.86 -20.71 23.30
CA PRO A 155 0.16 -19.94 22.62
C PRO A 155 0.65 -18.81 23.52
N LEU A 156 1.88 -18.34 23.28
CA LEU A 156 2.49 -17.24 24.03
C LEU A 156 1.54 -16.02 24.13
N ALA A 157 0.83 -15.66 23.06
CA ALA A 157 -0.10 -14.54 23.03
C ALA A 157 -1.18 -14.56 24.15
N LYS A 158 -1.68 -15.75 24.56
CA LYS A 158 -2.69 -15.86 25.64
C LYS A 158 -2.08 -15.67 27.05
N VAL A 159 -0.75 -15.68 27.19
CA VAL A 159 -0.05 -15.69 28.50
C VAL A 159 1.07 -14.64 28.63
N ALA A 160 1.53 -14.05 27.53
CA ALA A 160 2.64 -13.10 27.47
C ALA A 160 2.44 -11.93 28.43
N ASN A 161 1.24 -11.33 28.45
CA ASN A 161 0.93 -10.23 29.37
C ASN A 161 1.12 -10.62 30.85
N LYS A 162 0.74 -11.83 31.25
CA LYS A 162 0.96 -12.33 32.62
C LYS A 162 2.45 -12.54 32.90
N ILE A 163 3.17 -13.13 31.96
CA ILE A 163 4.61 -13.42 32.07
C ILE A 163 5.41 -12.10 32.17
N LEU A 164 5.23 -11.21 31.20
CA LEU A 164 5.97 -9.95 31.08
C LEU A 164 5.59 -8.95 32.18
N THR A 165 4.33 -8.86 32.61
CA THR A 165 3.97 -8.02 33.78
C THR A 165 4.58 -8.55 35.08
N THR A 166 4.81 -9.87 35.19
CA THR A 166 5.51 -10.46 36.34
C THR A 166 7.01 -10.18 36.30
N ALA A 167 7.63 -10.22 35.11
CA ALA A 167 9.06 -9.94 34.93
C ALA A 167 9.40 -8.44 34.98
N TYR A 168 8.52 -7.60 34.45
CA TYR A 168 8.68 -6.16 34.28
C TYR A 168 7.51 -5.38 34.93
N PRO A 169 7.35 -5.44 36.27
CA PRO A 169 6.22 -4.81 36.98
C PRO A 169 6.26 -3.28 37.02
N THR A 170 7.32 -2.66 36.46
CA THR A 170 7.51 -1.20 36.37
C THR A 170 7.51 -0.70 34.92
N ALA A 171 6.97 -1.49 33.98
CA ALA A 171 6.95 -1.15 32.55
C ALA A 171 6.22 0.17 32.26
N GLN A 172 6.75 0.94 31.32
CA GLN A 172 6.20 2.22 30.85
C GLN A 172 5.57 2.08 29.46
N SER A 173 4.64 2.96 29.11
CA SER A 173 3.96 2.89 27.82
C SER A 173 4.95 3.12 26.67
N GLY A 174 5.05 2.16 25.75
CA GLY A 174 6.07 2.13 24.69
C GLY A 174 7.36 1.38 25.05
N ASP A 175 7.47 0.75 26.22
CA ASP A 175 8.52 -0.24 26.49
C ASP A 175 8.35 -1.45 25.55
N VAL A 176 9.46 -1.93 24.98
CA VAL A 176 9.48 -3.07 24.06
C VAL A 176 10.41 -4.17 24.58
N LYS A 177 10.04 -5.43 24.34
CA LYS A 177 10.86 -6.64 24.60
C LYS A 177 10.78 -7.59 23.41
N VAL A 178 11.92 -8.17 23.03
CA VAL A 178 11.93 -9.42 22.28
C VAL A 178 11.68 -10.56 23.27
N VAL A 179 10.82 -11.50 22.93
CA VAL A 179 10.50 -12.67 23.75
C VAL A 179 10.91 -13.92 23.00
N ALA A 180 11.89 -14.65 23.55
CA ALA A 180 12.39 -15.91 23.01
C ALA A 180 11.74 -17.10 23.73
N TYR A 181 11.22 -18.07 22.98
CA TYR A 181 10.39 -19.15 23.50
C TYR A 181 10.44 -20.39 22.60
N ASN A 182 10.18 -21.54 23.20
CA ASN A 182 10.03 -22.80 22.48
C ASN A 182 8.57 -22.96 22.05
N TYR A 183 8.33 -23.54 20.86
CA TYR A 183 6.98 -23.80 20.36
C TYR A 183 6.89 -25.15 19.64
N SER A 184 5.71 -25.77 19.70
CA SER A 184 5.34 -26.94 18.91
C SER A 184 3.90 -26.81 18.42
N ILE A 185 3.64 -27.16 17.15
CA ILE A 185 2.27 -27.30 16.63
C ILE A 185 1.52 -28.49 17.26
N SER A 186 2.23 -29.40 17.93
CA SER A 186 1.68 -30.58 18.61
C SER A 186 1.55 -30.35 20.11
N GLU A 187 0.40 -30.71 20.67
CA GLU A 187 0.16 -30.66 22.12
C GLU A 187 1.01 -31.71 22.87
N PRO A 188 1.48 -31.43 24.11
CA PRO A 188 2.31 -32.37 24.86
C PRO A 188 1.56 -33.67 25.18
N ASN A 189 2.19 -34.81 24.87
CA ASN A 189 1.58 -36.13 25.04
C ASN A 189 1.51 -36.54 26.52
N THR A 190 0.36 -36.32 27.15
CA THR A 190 0.06 -36.70 28.54
C THR A 190 -0.24 -38.21 28.73
N GLY A 191 -0.06 -39.02 27.68
CA GLY A 191 -0.09 -40.48 27.73
C GLY A 191 -1.43 -41.08 27.32
N GLY A 192 -1.63 -41.29 26.00
CA GLY A 192 -2.76 -42.10 25.53
C GLY A 192 -3.30 -41.88 24.12
N GLY A 193 -2.57 -41.21 23.23
CA GLY A 193 -3.03 -41.01 21.85
C GLY A 193 -1.96 -40.42 20.92
N ALA A 194 -2.28 -40.33 19.63
CA ALA A 194 -1.59 -39.44 18.72
C ALA A 194 -2.01 -37.99 19.00
N THR A 195 -1.08 -37.04 18.88
CA THR A 195 -1.31 -35.62 19.13
C THR A 195 -2.12 -35.01 17.98
N VAL A 196 -3.33 -34.55 18.28
CA VAL A 196 -4.22 -33.88 17.30
C VAL A 196 -3.89 -32.39 17.27
N ALA A 197 -3.81 -31.80 16.08
CA ALA A 197 -3.56 -30.36 15.93
C ALA A 197 -4.77 -29.54 16.40
N LYS A 198 -4.59 -28.26 16.76
CA LYS A 198 -5.71 -27.34 17.07
C LYS A 198 -5.93 -26.26 16.00
N GLU A 199 -4.94 -26.07 15.15
CA GLU A 199 -4.96 -25.18 13.99
C GLU A 199 -4.12 -25.78 12.86
N LEU A 200 -4.25 -25.23 11.66
CA LEU A 200 -3.47 -25.55 10.47
C LEU A 200 -3.04 -24.25 9.79
N ASP A 201 -1.81 -24.21 9.29
CA ASP A 201 -1.27 -23.11 8.48
C ASP A 201 -0.17 -23.70 7.58
N GLU A 202 -0.56 -24.16 6.40
CA GLU A 202 0.32 -24.82 5.43
C GLU A 202 0.54 -23.90 4.22
N THR A 203 1.78 -23.46 4.04
CA THR A 203 2.18 -22.49 3.00
C THR A 203 3.12 -23.09 1.95
N PHE A 204 3.35 -24.41 1.99
CA PHE A 204 4.17 -25.17 1.04
C PHE A 204 5.62 -24.65 0.85
N ASP A 205 6.06 -23.64 1.62
CA ASP A 205 7.37 -22.97 1.55
C ASP A 205 8.56 -23.91 1.80
N HIS A 206 8.31 -25.10 2.36
CA HIS A 206 9.29 -26.18 2.48
C HIS A 206 9.75 -26.73 1.10
N ILE A 207 8.99 -26.48 0.02
CA ILE A 207 9.36 -26.84 -1.35
C ILE A 207 10.37 -25.84 -1.90
N SER A 208 11.64 -26.24 -2.02
CA SER A 208 12.67 -25.46 -2.72
C SER A 208 12.87 -25.87 -4.20
N VAL A 209 12.34 -27.03 -4.61
CA VAL A 209 12.38 -27.54 -5.99
C VAL A 209 11.10 -28.31 -6.30
N GLY A 210 10.34 -27.87 -7.30
CA GLY A 210 9.09 -28.53 -7.72
C GLY A 210 9.28 -29.80 -8.55
N GLY A 211 8.26 -30.67 -8.56
CA GLY A 211 8.14 -31.87 -9.39
C GLY A 211 7.84 -33.17 -8.63
N GLY A 212 7.89 -33.14 -7.29
CA GLY A 212 7.57 -34.28 -6.42
C GLY A 212 6.07 -34.51 -6.25
N LYS A 213 5.69 -35.68 -5.73
CA LYS A 213 4.35 -35.88 -5.16
C LYS A 213 4.33 -35.24 -3.77
N THR A 214 3.36 -34.36 -3.52
CA THR A 214 3.22 -33.66 -2.23
C THR A 214 3.19 -34.63 -1.06
N ALA A 215 4.16 -34.47 -0.16
CA ALA A 215 4.47 -35.36 0.94
C ALA A 215 4.86 -34.54 2.18
N ILE A 216 3.83 -34.12 2.91
CA ILE A 216 3.92 -33.27 4.11
C ILE A 216 3.55 -34.13 5.31
N ASP A 217 4.14 -33.86 6.47
CA ASP A 217 3.89 -34.61 7.69
C ASP A 217 2.41 -34.53 8.13
N GLY A 218 1.85 -35.65 8.57
CA GLY A 218 0.42 -35.80 8.89
C GLY A 218 -0.59 -35.69 7.72
N TRP A 219 -0.23 -35.11 6.57
CA TRP A 219 -1.11 -35.01 5.40
C TRP A 219 -1.22 -36.33 4.63
N GLN A 220 -2.34 -36.54 3.93
CA GLN A 220 -2.55 -37.69 3.03
C GLN A 220 -2.79 -37.24 1.60
N ASN A 221 -2.03 -37.81 0.66
CA ASN A 221 -2.14 -37.51 -0.78
C ASN A 221 -2.48 -38.80 -1.54
N ILE A 222 -3.73 -38.95 -1.99
CA ILE A 222 -4.34 -40.21 -2.43
C ILE A 222 -4.84 -40.07 -3.86
N ALA A 223 -4.49 -41.01 -4.74
CA ALA A 223 -5.15 -41.18 -6.03
C ALA A 223 -6.25 -42.24 -5.87
N GLU A 224 -7.51 -41.79 -5.84
CA GLU A 224 -8.69 -42.67 -5.85
C GLU A 224 -8.88 -43.27 -7.25
N LYS A 225 -8.58 -42.49 -8.29
CA LYS A 225 -8.69 -42.91 -9.70
C LYS A 225 -7.59 -42.27 -10.56
N GLY A 226 -7.04 -43.03 -11.49
CA GLY A 226 -5.91 -42.62 -12.31
C GLY A 226 -4.56 -42.76 -11.60
N THR A 227 -3.54 -42.05 -12.08
CA THR A 227 -2.15 -42.10 -11.57
C THR A 227 -1.57 -40.74 -11.21
N LYS A 228 -2.41 -39.69 -11.19
CA LYS A 228 -2.04 -38.33 -10.81
C LYS A 228 -2.28 -38.13 -9.31
N TYR A 229 -1.50 -37.23 -8.72
CA TYR A 229 -1.55 -36.85 -7.32
C TYR A 229 -1.49 -35.32 -7.23
N TRP A 230 -1.71 -34.78 -6.03
CA TRP A 230 -1.25 -33.43 -5.72
C TRP A 230 0.28 -33.40 -5.77
N THR A 231 0.83 -32.39 -6.45
CA THR A 231 2.21 -32.35 -6.97
C THR A 231 2.89 -31.05 -6.59
N ASP A 232 4.07 -31.15 -5.97
CA ASP A 232 4.85 -30.02 -5.46
C ASP A 232 5.37 -29.14 -6.58
N LYS A 233 5.30 -27.83 -6.37
CA LYS A 233 5.80 -26.80 -7.29
C LYS A 233 6.53 -25.70 -6.56
N TYR A 234 7.35 -25.00 -7.33
CA TYR A 234 8.01 -23.79 -6.88
C TYR A 234 8.03 -22.77 -8.01
N TYR A 235 7.42 -21.60 -7.79
CA TYR A 235 7.48 -20.44 -8.67
C TYR A 235 7.11 -19.19 -7.85
N ASN A 236 8.12 -18.40 -7.47
CA ASN A 236 8.02 -17.26 -6.53
C ASN A 236 7.42 -17.60 -5.14
N GLY A 237 7.44 -18.88 -4.77
CA GLY A 237 6.80 -19.46 -3.59
C GLY A 237 6.61 -20.96 -3.79
N GLY A 238 6.44 -21.72 -2.71
CA GLY A 238 5.99 -23.11 -2.77
C GLY A 238 4.49 -23.19 -3.01
N TYR A 239 4.00 -24.26 -3.64
CA TYR A 239 2.57 -24.59 -3.70
C TYR A 239 2.38 -26.04 -4.18
N THR A 240 1.16 -26.57 -4.06
CA THR A 240 0.78 -27.86 -4.64
C THR A 240 -0.19 -27.67 -5.80
N GLU A 241 -0.11 -28.50 -6.85
CA GLU A 241 -1.08 -28.52 -7.94
C GLU A 241 -1.63 -29.92 -8.25
N CYS A 242 -2.84 -29.98 -8.82
CA CYS A 242 -3.34 -31.17 -9.48
C CYS A 242 -4.01 -30.84 -10.83
N SER A 243 -3.87 -31.76 -11.80
CA SER A 243 -4.46 -31.65 -13.14
C SER A 243 -4.60 -33.02 -13.81
N ALA A 244 -5.73 -33.25 -14.49
CA ALA A 244 -5.93 -34.38 -15.39
C ALA A 244 -5.19 -34.26 -16.73
N TYR A 245 -4.52 -33.14 -17.02
CA TYR A 245 -3.75 -32.97 -18.25
C TYR A 245 -2.69 -34.05 -18.41
N ASN A 246 -2.72 -34.76 -19.54
CA ASN A 246 -1.95 -35.97 -19.80
C ASN A 246 -2.10 -37.03 -18.68
N GLY A 247 -3.31 -37.23 -18.16
CA GLY A 247 -3.67 -38.28 -17.19
C GLY A 247 -4.08 -39.62 -17.80
N GLY A 248 -4.46 -39.64 -19.09
CA GLY A 248 -4.79 -40.87 -19.82
C GLY A 248 -6.15 -41.50 -19.49
N GLY A 249 -6.97 -40.83 -18.68
CA GLY A 249 -8.30 -41.28 -18.25
C GLY A 249 -8.86 -40.35 -17.19
N ASP A 250 -9.85 -40.82 -16.44
CA ASP A 250 -10.36 -40.11 -15.26
C ASP A 250 -9.30 -40.00 -14.16
N VAL A 251 -9.25 -38.84 -13.52
CA VAL A 251 -8.36 -38.51 -12.40
C VAL A 251 -9.20 -38.04 -11.23
N ILE A 252 -9.09 -38.78 -10.12
CA ILE A 252 -9.68 -38.40 -8.84
C ILE A 252 -8.56 -38.45 -7.80
N ALA A 253 -8.17 -37.29 -7.27
CA ALA A 253 -7.03 -37.16 -6.37
C ALA A 253 -7.40 -36.29 -5.15
N TRP A 254 -7.01 -36.73 -3.97
CA TRP A 254 -7.31 -36.09 -2.69
C TRP A 254 -6.02 -35.62 -2.03
N LEU A 255 -6.02 -34.40 -1.49
CA LEU A 255 -5.06 -33.95 -0.48
C LEU A 255 -5.84 -33.68 0.80
N ILE A 256 -5.53 -34.39 1.88
CA ILE A 256 -6.27 -34.40 3.15
C ILE A 256 -5.34 -33.94 4.27
N SER A 257 -5.80 -33.01 5.09
CA SER A 257 -5.04 -32.44 6.21
C SER A 257 -4.69 -33.49 7.29
N PRO A 258 -3.84 -33.14 8.26
CA PRO A 258 -3.89 -33.75 9.59
C PRO A 258 -5.29 -33.57 10.24
N LYS A 259 -5.60 -34.32 11.30
CA LYS A 259 -6.84 -34.09 12.07
C LYS A 259 -6.68 -32.85 12.96
N VAL A 260 -7.68 -31.96 12.96
CA VAL A 260 -7.67 -30.67 13.65
C VAL A 260 -8.86 -30.58 14.62
N ASP A 261 -8.59 -30.31 15.88
CA ASP A 261 -9.57 -30.22 16.98
C ASP A 261 -9.86 -28.75 17.34
N LEU A 262 -10.99 -28.24 16.85
CA LEU A 262 -11.41 -26.84 16.99
C LEU A 262 -12.13 -26.53 18.31
N SER A 263 -12.24 -27.50 19.24
CA SER A 263 -12.99 -27.35 20.50
C SER A 263 -12.54 -26.17 21.38
N SER A 264 -11.26 -25.79 21.29
CA SER A 264 -10.64 -24.70 22.04
C SER A 264 -10.54 -23.37 21.28
N ALA A 265 -11.00 -23.32 20.03
CA ALA A 265 -11.00 -22.09 19.22
C ALA A 265 -12.16 -21.16 19.64
N ALA A 266 -11.99 -19.86 19.48
CA ALA A 266 -13.05 -18.86 19.73
C ALA A 266 -14.04 -18.81 18.57
N ALA A 267 -13.56 -18.45 17.38
CA ALA A 267 -14.31 -18.27 16.15
C ALA A 267 -13.47 -18.80 14.96
N PRO A 268 -13.27 -20.13 14.87
CA PRO A 268 -12.38 -20.74 13.91
C PRO A 268 -12.91 -20.54 12.48
N LYS A 269 -11.99 -20.32 11.54
CA LYS A 269 -12.31 -20.12 10.12
C LYS A 269 -11.44 -21.04 9.26
N LEU A 270 -11.90 -21.31 8.04
CA LEU A 270 -11.13 -21.93 6.96
C LEU A 270 -10.92 -20.91 5.84
N ALA A 271 -9.67 -20.78 5.38
CA ALA A 271 -9.31 -20.07 4.15
C ALA A 271 -8.09 -20.73 3.49
N PHE A 272 -7.92 -20.51 2.20
CA PHE A 272 -6.77 -20.96 1.40
C PHE A 272 -6.65 -20.07 0.16
N ASP A 273 -5.49 -20.05 -0.49
CA ASP A 273 -5.32 -19.40 -1.77
C ASP A 273 -5.45 -20.42 -2.92
N VAL A 274 -5.96 -19.95 -4.06
CA VAL A 274 -6.13 -20.76 -5.26
C VAL A 274 -5.69 -20.00 -6.50
N CYS A 275 -5.16 -20.73 -7.48
CA CYS A 275 -4.97 -20.28 -8.86
C CYS A 275 -5.47 -21.35 -9.83
N LEU A 276 -6.31 -20.95 -10.79
CA LEU A 276 -6.80 -21.81 -11.86
C LEU A 276 -5.89 -21.68 -13.09
N GLY A 277 -5.51 -22.84 -13.66
CA GLY A 277 -4.71 -22.95 -14.88
C GLY A 277 -5.48 -23.67 -15.99
N TYR A 278 -5.64 -23.01 -17.13
CA TYR A 278 -6.37 -23.50 -18.32
C TYR A 278 -7.78 -24.02 -17.99
N PRO A 279 -8.68 -23.18 -17.43
CA PRO A 279 -10.01 -23.60 -17.00
C PRO A 279 -10.84 -24.16 -18.16
N ASN A 280 -11.25 -25.43 -18.03
CA ASN A 280 -12.12 -26.12 -18.98
C ASN A 280 -13.09 -27.12 -18.32
N GLY A 281 -13.34 -26.96 -17.01
CA GLY A 281 -14.41 -27.64 -16.30
C GLY A 281 -14.04 -28.93 -15.55
N ALA A 282 -12.77 -29.16 -15.19
CA ALA A 282 -12.49 -30.01 -14.03
C ALA A 282 -12.90 -29.26 -12.75
N THR A 283 -13.28 -30.01 -11.72
CA THR A 283 -13.79 -29.47 -10.45
C THR A 283 -12.86 -29.80 -9.29
N LEU A 284 -12.50 -28.79 -8.52
CA LEU A 284 -11.99 -28.92 -7.17
C LEU A 284 -13.19 -28.94 -6.21
N GLN A 285 -13.20 -29.85 -5.25
CA GLN A 285 -14.13 -29.83 -4.12
C GLN A 285 -13.38 -29.60 -2.81
N ILE A 286 -13.95 -28.76 -1.95
CA ILE A 286 -13.47 -28.47 -0.59
C ILE A 286 -14.39 -29.24 0.37
N LEU A 287 -13.86 -30.25 1.05
CA LEU A 287 -14.65 -31.21 1.82
C LEU A 287 -14.21 -31.22 3.28
N VAL A 288 -15.16 -31.46 4.20
CA VAL A 288 -14.89 -31.65 5.64
C VAL A 288 -15.51 -32.95 6.16
N SER A 289 -14.79 -33.65 7.05
CA SER A 289 -15.24 -34.89 7.70
C SER A 289 -14.72 -34.98 9.14
N ASP A 290 -15.59 -35.36 10.08
CA ASP A 290 -15.22 -35.71 11.46
C ASP A 290 -15.07 -37.23 11.67
N ASP A 291 -15.80 -38.05 10.90
CA ASP A 291 -15.79 -39.50 10.96
C ASP A 291 -14.65 -40.19 10.19
N PHE A 292 -13.91 -39.47 9.33
CA PHE A 292 -12.77 -40.04 8.61
C PHE A 292 -11.74 -40.64 9.58
N ASN A 293 -11.33 -41.87 9.26
CA ASN A 293 -10.47 -42.72 10.07
C ASN A 293 -8.99 -42.68 9.66
N GLY A 294 -8.64 -41.86 8.65
CA GLY A 294 -7.27 -41.75 8.15
C GLY A 294 -6.82 -42.89 7.23
N SER A 295 -7.73 -43.64 6.58
CA SER A 295 -7.36 -44.73 5.67
C SER A 295 -8.16 -44.82 4.36
N ASP A 296 -9.48 -44.98 4.39
CA ASP A 296 -10.32 -45.07 3.19
C ASP A 296 -11.32 -43.91 3.10
N VAL A 297 -11.13 -43.04 2.11
CA VAL A 297 -11.97 -41.87 1.84
C VAL A 297 -13.43 -42.22 1.55
N ASN A 298 -13.71 -43.45 1.11
CA ASN A 298 -15.06 -43.96 0.81
C ASN A 298 -15.79 -44.51 2.04
N SER A 299 -15.07 -44.66 3.17
CA SER A 299 -15.60 -45.15 4.44
C SER A 299 -16.12 -44.05 5.37
N ALA A 300 -16.06 -42.79 4.92
CA ALA A 300 -16.30 -41.58 5.69
C ALA A 300 -17.38 -40.69 5.05
N THR A 301 -18.03 -39.89 5.88
CA THR A 301 -19.01 -38.88 5.48
C THR A 301 -18.28 -37.57 5.22
N TRP A 302 -18.48 -37.00 4.03
CA TRP A 302 -17.90 -35.71 3.63
C TRP A 302 -19.00 -34.68 3.40
N THR A 303 -18.97 -33.60 4.16
CA THR A 303 -19.78 -32.40 3.88
C THR A 303 -19.04 -31.55 2.85
N ASP A 304 -19.74 -31.13 1.80
CA ASP A 304 -19.17 -30.29 0.74
C ASP A 304 -19.29 -28.80 1.11
N LEU A 305 -18.16 -28.11 1.15
CA LEU A 305 -18.01 -26.68 1.45
C LEU A 305 -17.69 -25.85 0.21
N THR A 306 -17.58 -26.45 -0.98
CA THR A 306 -17.05 -25.82 -2.21
C THR A 306 -17.80 -24.55 -2.58
N ALA A 307 -19.12 -24.50 -2.36
CA ALA A 307 -19.94 -23.32 -2.65
C ALA A 307 -19.51 -22.05 -1.88
N TYR A 308 -18.88 -22.19 -0.71
CA TYR A 308 -18.40 -21.06 0.11
C TYR A 308 -17.08 -20.45 -0.37
N PHE A 309 -16.56 -20.90 -1.52
CA PHE A 309 -15.30 -20.42 -2.10
C PHE A 309 -15.47 -20.08 -3.59
N ALA A 310 -14.96 -18.93 -4.00
CA ALA A 310 -15.00 -18.42 -5.37
C ALA A 310 -13.77 -18.86 -6.17
N PHE A 311 -13.99 -19.38 -7.38
CA PHE A 311 -12.92 -19.91 -8.25
C PHE A 311 -12.80 -19.11 -9.55
N ASP A 312 -11.92 -18.10 -9.58
CA ASP A 312 -11.75 -17.19 -10.73
C ASP A 312 -11.24 -17.90 -11.99
N ALA A 313 -12.19 -18.29 -12.85
CA ALA A 313 -11.94 -18.90 -14.15
C ALA A 313 -11.83 -17.88 -15.32
N SER A 314 -11.77 -16.57 -15.03
CA SER A 314 -11.77 -15.52 -16.08
C SER A 314 -10.52 -15.53 -16.96
N ASN A 315 -9.41 -16.10 -16.47
CA ASN A 315 -8.14 -16.17 -17.19
C ASN A 315 -7.99 -17.51 -17.95
N ALA A 316 -7.90 -17.44 -19.28
CA ALA A 316 -7.75 -18.61 -20.15
C ALA A 316 -6.38 -19.35 -20.05
N LYS A 317 -5.44 -18.85 -19.22
CA LYS A 317 -4.17 -19.51 -18.85
C LYS A 317 -4.14 -19.69 -17.33
N PHE A 318 -3.10 -19.22 -16.65
CA PHE A 318 -3.05 -19.16 -15.19
C PHE A 318 -3.53 -17.79 -14.71
N GLY A 319 -4.41 -17.80 -13.70
CA GLY A 319 -4.77 -16.60 -12.94
C GLY A 319 -3.64 -16.09 -12.05
N THR A 320 -4.01 -15.28 -11.06
CA THR A 320 -3.13 -14.92 -9.93
C THR A 320 -3.45 -15.84 -8.75
N MET A 321 -2.46 -16.18 -7.93
CA MET A 321 -2.72 -16.85 -6.65
C MET A 321 -3.39 -15.85 -5.70
N SER A 322 -4.56 -16.17 -5.19
CA SER A 322 -5.36 -15.28 -4.33
C SER A 322 -6.31 -16.05 -3.41
N PRO A 323 -6.77 -15.48 -2.29
CA PRO A 323 -7.72 -16.13 -1.40
C PRO A 323 -8.96 -16.63 -2.13
N ALA A 324 -9.32 -17.88 -1.90
CA ALA A 324 -10.51 -18.49 -2.49
C ALA A 324 -11.82 -18.07 -1.79
N GLY A 325 -11.76 -17.37 -0.67
CA GLY A 325 -12.90 -17.05 0.19
C GLY A 325 -12.56 -17.25 1.67
N ILE A 326 -13.56 -17.12 2.55
CA ILE A 326 -13.41 -17.39 3.99
C ILE A 326 -14.69 -17.98 4.57
N TYR A 327 -14.57 -19.11 5.28
CA TYR A 327 -15.69 -19.87 5.81
C TYR A 327 -15.63 -20.00 7.34
N ASP A 328 -16.77 -19.87 8.02
CA ASP A 328 -16.88 -20.02 9.48
C ASP A 328 -16.98 -21.51 9.86
N MET A 329 -15.96 -22.00 10.57
CA MET A 329 -15.84 -23.39 11.01
C MET A 329 -16.45 -23.62 12.40
N SER A 330 -17.19 -22.67 12.97
CA SER A 330 -17.77 -22.77 14.31
C SER A 330 -18.74 -23.94 14.49
N ALA A 331 -19.34 -24.45 13.42
CA ALA A 331 -20.16 -25.66 13.43
C ALA A 331 -19.34 -26.95 13.70
N TYR A 332 -18.02 -26.93 13.47
CA TYR A 332 -17.11 -28.08 13.54
C TYR A 332 -16.28 -28.10 14.83
N LYS A 333 -16.81 -27.52 15.91
CA LYS A 333 -16.13 -27.42 17.22
C LYS A 333 -16.41 -28.60 18.17
N GLU A 334 -17.40 -29.43 17.87
CA GLU A 334 -17.77 -30.57 18.73
C GLU A 334 -16.85 -31.79 18.53
N ASN A 335 -16.47 -32.09 17.28
CA ASN A 335 -15.60 -33.21 16.90
C ASN A 335 -14.37 -32.71 16.14
N PRO A 336 -13.18 -33.30 16.31
CA PRO A 336 -12.03 -32.99 15.46
C PRO A 336 -12.28 -33.39 14.01
N VAL A 337 -11.85 -32.54 13.06
CA VAL A 337 -12.15 -32.66 11.63
C VAL A 337 -10.90 -32.84 10.76
N TYR A 338 -11.12 -33.33 9.55
CA TYR A 338 -10.20 -33.28 8.41
C TYR A 338 -10.76 -32.33 7.35
N ILE A 339 -9.88 -31.54 6.72
CA ILE A 339 -10.18 -30.83 5.47
C ILE A 339 -9.57 -31.61 4.32
N ALA A 340 -10.30 -31.73 3.21
CA ALA A 340 -9.81 -32.38 2.00
C ALA A 340 -10.07 -31.56 0.73
N PHE A 341 -9.04 -31.49 -0.11
CA PHE A 341 -9.04 -30.90 -1.44
C PHE A 341 -9.14 -32.04 -2.46
N LYS A 342 -10.35 -32.28 -2.96
CA LYS A 342 -10.63 -33.36 -3.92
C LYS A 342 -10.66 -32.80 -5.34
N TYR A 343 -9.66 -33.16 -6.13
CA TYR A 343 -9.64 -32.95 -7.58
C TYR A 343 -10.48 -34.00 -8.30
N VAL A 344 -11.36 -33.58 -9.21
CA VAL A 344 -12.10 -34.46 -10.14
C VAL A 344 -11.99 -33.93 -11.56
N GLY A 345 -11.34 -34.69 -12.45
CA GLY A 345 -11.17 -34.36 -13.86
C GLY A 345 -10.96 -35.60 -14.74
N ASN A 346 -10.80 -35.40 -16.05
CA ASN A 346 -10.57 -36.48 -17.03
C ASN A 346 -9.85 -35.93 -18.28
N ALA A 347 -9.85 -36.68 -19.39
CA ALA A 347 -9.17 -36.27 -20.62
C ALA A 347 -9.77 -35.03 -21.33
N GLU A 348 -11.02 -34.67 -21.03
CA GLU A 348 -11.72 -33.50 -21.59
C GLU A 348 -11.76 -32.32 -20.60
N LYS A 349 -11.82 -32.64 -19.30
CA LYS A 349 -11.86 -31.73 -18.16
C LYS A 349 -10.52 -31.77 -17.42
N THR A 350 -9.64 -30.81 -17.72
CA THR A 350 -8.22 -30.80 -17.32
C THR A 350 -7.77 -29.53 -16.59
N THR A 351 -8.67 -28.65 -16.12
CA THR A 351 -8.31 -27.46 -15.31
C THR A 351 -7.25 -27.85 -14.29
N THR A 352 -6.14 -27.12 -14.24
CA THR A 352 -5.16 -27.21 -13.17
C THR A 352 -5.67 -26.37 -12.00
N PHE A 353 -5.71 -26.94 -10.80
CA PHE A 353 -5.87 -26.16 -9.57
C PHE A 353 -4.52 -26.15 -8.86
N GLN A 354 -4.04 -24.96 -8.54
CA GLN A 354 -2.89 -24.71 -7.67
C GLN A 354 -3.44 -24.18 -6.34
N ILE A 355 -2.94 -24.69 -5.21
CA ILE A 355 -3.41 -24.35 -3.86
C ILE A 355 -2.23 -24.02 -2.97
N ASP A 356 -2.41 -23.00 -2.13
CA ASP A 356 -1.40 -22.49 -1.20
C ASP A 356 -2.04 -21.87 0.08
N ASN A 357 -1.24 -21.57 1.10
CA ASN A 357 -1.58 -20.87 2.35
C ASN A 357 -2.90 -21.34 3.00
N ILE A 358 -3.03 -22.65 3.19
CA ILE A 358 -4.20 -23.33 3.74
C ILE A 358 -4.24 -23.12 5.26
N GLN A 359 -5.23 -22.39 5.75
CA GLN A 359 -5.35 -21.97 7.13
C GLN A 359 -6.68 -22.41 7.75
N LEU A 360 -6.61 -23.06 8.91
CA LEU A 360 -7.77 -23.48 9.70
C LEU A 360 -7.53 -23.16 11.19
N GLY A 361 -8.33 -22.26 11.77
CA GLY A 361 -8.23 -21.91 13.19
C GLY A 361 -8.71 -20.49 13.51
N ASP A 362 -8.39 -19.98 14.69
CA ASP A 362 -8.65 -18.57 15.04
C ASP A 362 -7.70 -17.60 14.29
N ASN A 363 -6.48 -18.06 13.97
CA ASN A 363 -5.36 -17.23 13.49
C ASN A 363 -5.28 -17.07 11.96
N VAL A 364 -6.42 -17.14 11.25
CA VAL A 364 -6.48 -17.00 9.77
C VAL A 364 -6.11 -15.57 9.35
N SER A 365 -5.16 -15.42 8.42
CA SER A 365 -4.66 -14.11 7.94
C SER A 365 -5.49 -13.49 6.81
N VAL A 366 -6.68 -14.05 6.54
CA VAL A 366 -7.67 -13.58 5.56
C VAL A 366 -8.81 -12.84 6.26
N GLU A 367 -9.27 -11.73 5.68
CA GLU A 367 -10.45 -10.98 6.10
C GLU A 367 -11.39 -10.71 4.92
N ALA A 368 -12.69 -10.54 5.24
CA ALA A 368 -13.72 -10.17 4.28
C ALA A 368 -14.35 -8.82 4.65
N THR A 369 -14.30 -7.87 3.72
CA THR A 369 -14.79 -6.49 3.89
C THR A 369 -16.04 -6.29 3.05
N SER A 370 -17.17 -5.98 3.69
CA SER A 370 -18.45 -5.77 2.99
C SER A 370 -18.42 -4.49 2.16
N VAL A 371 -18.58 -4.62 0.84
CA VAL A 371 -18.69 -3.52 -0.13
C VAL A 371 -20.14 -3.08 -0.30
N PHE A 372 -21.05 -4.05 -0.39
CA PHE A 372 -22.50 -3.87 -0.48
C PHE A 372 -23.20 -4.95 0.33
N LYS A 373 -24.32 -4.62 0.99
CA LYS A 373 -25.23 -5.59 1.59
C LYS A 373 -26.68 -5.15 1.37
N GLU A 374 -27.54 -6.11 1.06
CA GLU A 374 -28.99 -6.00 1.10
C GLU A 374 -29.56 -7.13 1.96
N ASP A 375 -30.53 -6.81 2.81
CA ASP A 375 -31.32 -7.76 3.61
C ASP A 375 -32.82 -7.43 3.61
N PHE A 376 -33.24 -6.42 2.82
CA PHE A 376 -34.63 -5.99 2.65
C PHE A 376 -35.39 -5.57 3.92
N GLU A 377 -34.80 -5.68 5.11
CA GLU A 377 -35.32 -5.21 6.40
C GLU A 377 -35.56 -3.67 6.39
N ASN A 378 -34.89 -2.97 5.47
CA ASN A 378 -35.01 -1.53 5.26
C ASN A 378 -35.89 -1.16 4.04
N GLY A 379 -36.56 -2.14 3.41
CA GLY A 379 -37.40 -1.97 2.23
C GLY A 379 -36.69 -2.30 0.90
N THR A 380 -37.32 -1.94 -0.21
CA THR A 380 -36.88 -2.34 -1.58
C THR A 380 -36.59 -1.16 -2.52
N ASP A 381 -36.75 0.08 -2.07
CA ASP A 381 -36.78 1.30 -2.91
C ASP A 381 -35.49 1.58 -3.71
N ALA A 382 -34.37 0.95 -3.33
CA ALA A 382 -33.09 1.04 -4.04
C ALA A 382 -33.00 0.13 -5.29
N TRP A 383 -33.85 -0.89 -5.39
CA TRP A 383 -33.86 -1.85 -6.48
C TRP A 383 -34.87 -1.45 -7.56
N LYS A 384 -34.59 -1.83 -8.81
CA LYS A 384 -35.44 -1.56 -9.97
C LYS A 384 -36.01 -2.87 -10.50
N GLU A 385 -37.32 -2.91 -10.73
CA GLU A 385 -37.94 -3.98 -11.53
C GLU A 385 -38.07 -3.56 -12.98
N GLN A 386 -37.80 -4.48 -13.92
CA GLN A 386 -38.15 -4.34 -15.34
C GLN A 386 -38.79 -5.62 -15.87
N ILE A 387 -40.10 -5.56 -16.12
CA ILE A 387 -40.89 -6.63 -16.76
C ILE A 387 -40.69 -6.54 -18.28
N ILE A 388 -40.30 -7.66 -18.89
CA ILE A 388 -40.15 -7.83 -20.34
C ILE A 388 -41.36 -8.55 -20.95
N GLN A 389 -41.96 -9.50 -20.21
CA GLN A 389 -43.10 -10.27 -20.66
C GLN A 389 -44.02 -10.66 -19.49
N GLY A 390 -45.33 -10.64 -19.72
CA GLY A 390 -46.33 -10.92 -18.67
C GLY A 390 -46.69 -9.70 -17.81
N ASP A 391 -47.34 -9.95 -16.67
CA ASP A 391 -47.83 -8.94 -15.74
C ASP A 391 -47.49 -9.22 -14.26
N PHE A 392 -46.75 -10.30 -13.96
CA PHE A 392 -46.35 -10.66 -12.60
C PHE A 392 -45.11 -9.88 -12.15
N THR A 393 -45.10 -9.46 -10.89
CA THR A 393 -44.01 -8.66 -10.30
C THR A 393 -43.16 -9.45 -9.30
N TRP A 394 -41.93 -9.01 -9.08
CA TRP A 394 -41.20 -9.29 -7.86
C TRP A 394 -41.97 -8.71 -6.66
N THR A 395 -41.96 -9.42 -5.55
CA THR A 395 -42.70 -8.97 -4.36
C THR A 395 -41.91 -9.18 -3.08
N ALA A 396 -41.76 -8.11 -2.30
CA ALA A 396 -41.31 -8.19 -0.92
C ALA A 396 -42.26 -9.06 -0.08
N LYS A 397 -41.72 -9.72 0.93
CA LYS A 397 -42.41 -10.56 1.91
C LYS A 397 -41.75 -10.35 3.28
N ASP A 398 -42.57 -10.32 4.32
CA ASP A 398 -42.17 -10.67 5.69
C ASP A 398 -42.72 -12.08 5.95
N PHE A 399 -41.87 -12.99 6.39
CA PHE A 399 -42.31 -14.22 7.04
C PHE A 399 -41.36 -14.63 8.15
N SER A 400 -41.89 -14.88 9.35
CA SER A 400 -41.13 -15.32 10.52
C SER A 400 -40.05 -14.34 11.01
N ASN A 401 -40.29 -13.02 10.85
CA ASN A 401 -39.34 -11.94 11.13
C ASN A 401 -38.10 -11.97 10.21
N ASN A 402 -38.35 -12.14 8.91
CA ASN A 402 -37.31 -12.12 7.87
C ASN A 402 -37.93 -11.48 6.62
N HIS A 403 -37.31 -10.41 6.13
CA HIS A 403 -37.71 -9.75 4.89
C HIS A 403 -36.97 -10.36 3.70
N TYR A 404 -37.64 -10.54 2.56
CA TYR A 404 -37.03 -11.09 1.35
C TYR A 404 -37.85 -10.74 0.11
N VAL A 405 -37.23 -10.85 -1.08
CA VAL A 405 -37.94 -10.68 -2.37
C VAL A 405 -38.27 -12.03 -3.00
N GLN A 406 -39.43 -12.13 -3.65
CA GLN A 406 -39.94 -13.37 -4.22
C GLN A 406 -40.56 -13.18 -5.61
N TYR A 407 -40.26 -14.10 -6.54
CA TYR A 407 -40.93 -14.26 -7.84
C TYR A 407 -41.39 -15.70 -8.09
N SER A 408 -42.48 -15.88 -8.84
CA SER A 408 -42.96 -17.17 -9.34
C SER A 408 -44.00 -16.98 -10.46
N ALA A 409 -43.85 -17.67 -11.59
CA ALA A 409 -44.87 -17.74 -12.65
C ALA A 409 -46.04 -18.71 -12.31
N ASN A 410 -46.23 -19.12 -11.05
CA ASN A 410 -47.29 -20.05 -10.65
C ASN A 410 -48.68 -19.44 -10.94
N LYS A 411 -49.48 -20.16 -11.74
CA LYS A 411 -50.78 -19.74 -12.31
C LYS A 411 -50.71 -18.69 -13.43
N SER A 412 -49.54 -18.31 -13.94
CA SER A 412 -49.49 -17.54 -15.19
C SER A 412 -50.05 -18.40 -16.34
N THR A 413 -50.79 -17.77 -17.25
CA THR A 413 -51.33 -18.40 -18.46
C THR A 413 -50.42 -18.24 -19.69
N GLU A 414 -49.36 -17.45 -19.53
CA GLU A 414 -48.33 -17.14 -20.53
C GLU A 414 -46.97 -17.01 -19.85
N GLU A 415 -45.91 -17.02 -20.65
CA GLU A 415 -44.53 -16.85 -20.17
C GLU A 415 -44.32 -15.45 -19.58
N GLN A 416 -43.72 -15.43 -18.39
CA GLN A 416 -43.35 -14.26 -17.61
C GLN A 416 -41.83 -14.09 -17.67
N GLU A 417 -41.36 -12.88 -17.99
CA GLU A 417 -39.95 -12.49 -17.88
C GLU A 417 -39.85 -11.15 -17.14
N SER A 418 -39.12 -11.12 -16.02
CA SER A 418 -38.87 -9.92 -15.23
C SER A 418 -37.48 -9.93 -14.61
N TYR A 419 -36.82 -8.77 -14.61
CA TYR A 419 -35.52 -8.52 -13.98
C TYR A 419 -35.72 -7.73 -12.69
N TYR A 420 -34.97 -8.09 -11.64
CA TYR A 420 -34.82 -7.32 -10.41
C TYR A 420 -33.37 -6.89 -10.26
N ILE A 421 -33.10 -5.59 -10.48
CA ILE A 421 -31.76 -5.02 -10.65
C ILE A 421 -31.35 -4.20 -9.43
N SER A 422 -30.12 -4.41 -8.95
CA SER A 422 -29.53 -3.70 -7.82
C SER A 422 -29.34 -2.21 -8.09
N PRO A 423 -29.16 -1.38 -7.04
CA PRO A 423 -28.45 -0.10 -7.20
C PRO A 423 -27.03 -0.33 -7.79
N ALA A 424 -26.37 0.75 -8.20
CA ALA A 424 -25.00 0.69 -8.72
C ALA A 424 -24.01 0.33 -7.60
N ILE A 425 -23.16 -0.67 -7.83
CA ILE A 425 -22.15 -1.17 -6.88
C ILE A 425 -20.76 -0.93 -7.47
N THR A 426 -19.93 -0.12 -6.82
CA THR A 426 -18.51 0.02 -7.18
C THR A 426 -17.73 -1.18 -6.65
N ILE A 427 -17.08 -1.93 -7.53
CA ILE A 427 -16.17 -3.00 -7.14
C ILE A 427 -14.77 -2.41 -6.89
N PRO A 428 -14.14 -2.65 -5.72
CA PRO A 428 -12.79 -2.19 -5.42
C PRO A 428 -11.74 -2.65 -6.44
N ALA A 429 -10.57 -2.01 -6.44
CA ALA A 429 -9.44 -2.42 -7.26
C ALA A 429 -8.83 -3.74 -6.75
N LYS A 430 -8.12 -4.49 -7.61
CA LYS A 430 -7.49 -5.78 -7.21
C LYS A 430 -6.46 -5.66 -6.08
N THR A 431 -5.96 -4.45 -5.82
CA THR A 431 -5.08 -4.10 -4.70
C THR A 431 -5.81 -4.07 -3.35
N GLU A 432 -7.15 -4.05 -3.35
CA GLU A 432 -8.01 -4.01 -2.16
C GLU A 432 -8.62 -5.40 -1.84
N GLY A 433 -8.21 -6.44 -2.57
CA GLY A 433 -8.68 -7.82 -2.45
C GLY A 433 -9.27 -8.40 -3.74
N VAL A 434 -9.65 -9.67 -3.69
CA VAL A 434 -10.53 -10.29 -4.70
C VAL A 434 -11.98 -10.04 -4.32
N ALA A 435 -12.85 -9.80 -5.30
CA ALA A 435 -14.25 -9.46 -5.06
C ALA A 435 -15.17 -10.64 -5.36
N GLU A 436 -16.22 -10.82 -4.55
CA GLU A 436 -17.19 -11.90 -4.70
C GLU A 436 -18.63 -11.45 -4.42
N LEU A 437 -19.60 -12.09 -5.09
CA LEU A 437 -21.04 -11.94 -4.90
C LEU A 437 -21.61 -13.17 -4.16
N LEU A 438 -22.37 -12.91 -3.10
CA LEU A 438 -22.99 -13.90 -2.22
C LEU A 438 -24.48 -13.57 -2.08
N PHE A 439 -25.33 -14.58 -1.88
CA PHE A 439 -26.72 -14.40 -1.42
C PHE A 439 -27.28 -15.69 -0.81
N ASP A 440 -28.38 -15.58 -0.05
CA ASP A 440 -29.18 -16.71 0.40
C ASP A 440 -30.40 -16.91 -0.51
N VAL A 441 -30.74 -18.17 -0.77
CA VAL A 441 -31.89 -18.55 -1.59
C VAL A 441 -32.78 -19.57 -0.87
N CYS A 442 -34.10 -19.39 -0.98
CA CYS A 442 -35.08 -20.41 -0.63
C CYS A 442 -35.94 -20.76 -1.85
N ILE A 443 -36.10 -22.06 -2.10
CA ILE A 443 -36.78 -22.60 -3.28
C ILE A 443 -38.16 -23.14 -2.87
N GLY A 444 -39.19 -22.79 -3.63
CA GLY A 444 -40.56 -23.25 -3.43
C GLY A 444 -41.14 -23.94 -4.65
N TYR A 445 -41.67 -25.15 -4.45
CA TYR A 445 -42.34 -25.95 -5.48
C TYR A 445 -41.50 -26.13 -6.75
N TRP A 446 -40.25 -26.59 -6.57
CA TRP A 446 -39.32 -26.75 -7.69
C TRP A 446 -39.90 -27.67 -8.77
N ASN A 447 -39.96 -27.17 -10.00
CA ASN A 447 -40.41 -27.90 -11.18
C ASN A 447 -39.57 -27.63 -12.44
N ALA A 448 -38.83 -26.51 -12.47
CA ALA A 448 -37.84 -26.18 -13.48
C ALA A 448 -36.89 -25.08 -12.98
N ASN A 449 -35.72 -24.94 -13.61
CA ASN A 449 -34.82 -23.83 -13.33
C ASN A 449 -35.30 -22.57 -14.09
N CYS A 450 -35.70 -21.54 -13.32
CA CYS A 450 -36.36 -20.33 -13.84
C CYS A 450 -35.61 -19.03 -13.50
N LEU A 451 -34.51 -19.10 -12.74
CA LEU A 451 -33.72 -17.95 -12.29
C LEU A 451 -32.35 -17.93 -12.98
N SER A 452 -31.93 -16.74 -13.41
CA SER A 452 -30.54 -16.42 -13.76
C SER A 452 -30.02 -15.29 -12.88
N VAL A 453 -28.73 -15.36 -12.50
CA VAL A 453 -28.01 -14.28 -11.82
C VAL A 453 -27.06 -13.63 -12.82
N LEU A 454 -27.24 -12.33 -13.07
CA LEU A 454 -26.58 -11.60 -14.15
C LEU A 454 -25.80 -10.40 -13.61
N VAL A 455 -24.72 -10.01 -14.30
CA VAL A 455 -23.93 -8.80 -14.00
C VAL A 455 -23.74 -7.95 -15.26
N SER A 456 -23.89 -6.63 -15.14
CA SER A 456 -23.65 -5.65 -16.22
C SER A 456 -22.84 -4.46 -15.71
N THR A 457 -21.97 -3.91 -16.55
CA THR A 457 -21.21 -2.65 -16.34
C THR A 457 -21.75 -1.48 -17.16
N ASP A 458 -22.74 -1.70 -18.03
CA ASP A 458 -23.27 -0.76 -19.01
C ASP A 458 -24.79 -0.51 -18.90
N TYR A 459 -25.46 -1.13 -17.91
CA TYR A 459 -26.89 -0.95 -17.66
C TYR A 459 -27.24 0.51 -17.29
N VAL A 460 -28.11 1.12 -18.11
CA VAL A 460 -28.69 2.43 -17.87
C VAL A 460 -30.19 2.38 -18.16
N ASP A 461 -30.97 2.04 -17.12
CA ASP A 461 -32.45 2.07 -17.09
C ASP A 461 -33.20 1.28 -18.18
N ASP A 462 -32.53 0.36 -18.89
CA ASP A 462 -33.14 -0.56 -19.85
C ASP A 462 -32.31 -1.85 -19.98
N VAL A 463 -32.81 -2.96 -19.43
CA VAL A 463 -32.14 -4.27 -19.45
C VAL A 463 -31.97 -4.83 -20.87
N THR A 464 -32.75 -4.37 -21.86
CA THR A 464 -32.66 -4.83 -23.26
C THR A 464 -31.55 -4.14 -24.05
N LYS A 465 -30.99 -3.04 -23.53
CA LYS A 465 -29.85 -2.32 -24.12
C LYS A 465 -28.51 -2.65 -23.47
N ALA A 466 -28.54 -3.29 -22.31
CA ALA A 466 -27.36 -3.60 -21.50
C ALA A 466 -26.71 -4.94 -21.90
N THR A 467 -25.40 -5.03 -21.71
CA THR A 467 -24.62 -6.27 -21.84
C THR A 467 -24.61 -6.99 -20.49
N TRP A 468 -25.21 -8.18 -20.46
CA TRP A 468 -25.25 -9.03 -19.27
C TRP A 468 -24.26 -10.20 -19.40
N LYS A 469 -23.34 -10.34 -18.44
CA LYS A 469 -22.66 -11.61 -18.19
C LYS A 469 -23.57 -12.49 -17.32
N ASP A 470 -23.73 -13.74 -17.71
CA ASP A 470 -24.42 -14.74 -16.90
C ASP A 470 -23.43 -15.34 -15.87
N MET A 471 -23.80 -15.24 -14.59
CA MET A 471 -23.04 -15.74 -13.44
C MET A 471 -23.74 -16.94 -12.78
N THR A 472 -24.86 -17.42 -13.32
CA THR A 472 -25.72 -18.44 -12.70
C THR A 472 -24.96 -19.76 -12.44
N ALA A 473 -23.98 -20.09 -13.27
CA ALA A 473 -23.17 -21.30 -13.14
C ALA A 473 -22.20 -21.28 -11.93
N GLU A 474 -21.95 -20.12 -11.34
CA GLU A 474 -21.11 -19.96 -10.14
C GLU A 474 -21.91 -20.23 -8.83
N PHE A 475 -23.23 -20.45 -8.93
CA PHE A 475 -24.12 -20.66 -7.78
C PHE A 475 -24.73 -22.07 -7.75
N ALA A 476 -24.70 -22.71 -6.58
CA ALA A 476 -25.28 -24.03 -6.31
C ALA A 476 -26.79 -23.93 -5.98
N LEU A 477 -27.59 -23.43 -6.93
CA LEU A 477 -29.04 -23.24 -6.74
C LEU A 477 -29.77 -24.58 -6.46
N PRO A 478 -30.58 -24.71 -5.39
CA PRO A 478 -31.20 -25.99 -5.04
C PRO A 478 -32.30 -26.47 -6.01
N GLU A 479 -32.21 -27.73 -6.45
CA GLU A 479 -33.26 -28.39 -7.26
C GLU A 479 -34.35 -29.06 -6.39
N GLY A 480 -34.88 -28.34 -5.40
CA GLY A 480 -35.94 -28.84 -4.52
C GLY A 480 -36.28 -27.94 -3.33
N PRO A 481 -37.38 -28.22 -2.60
CA PRO A 481 -38.29 -29.36 -2.77
C PRO A 481 -39.41 -29.11 -3.79
N THR A 482 -39.94 -30.18 -4.37
CA THR A 482 -40.94 -30.13 -5.46
C THR A 482 -42.37 -29.79 -5.01
N ASN A 483 -42.70 -30.00 -3.74
CA ASN A 483 -44.08 -29.94 -3.21
C ASN A 483 -44.24 -29.07 -1.94
N ALA A 484 -43.23 -28.26 -1.62
CA ALA A 484 -43.21 -27.39 -0.44
C ALA A 484 -42.28 -26.19 -0.68
N TYR A 485 -42.11 -25.33 0.32
CA TYR A 485 -40.91 -24.47 0.42
C TYR A 485 -39.79 -25.24 1.11
N GLY A 486 -38.54 -24.92 0.73
CA GLY A 486 -37.34 -25.38 1.41
C GLY A 486 -37.05 -24.58 2.67
N LYS A 487 -35.77 -24.24 2.86
CA LYS A 487 -35.29 -23.23 3.80
C LYS A 487 -34.40 -22.27 3.01
N PHE A 488 -34.15 -21.08 3.57
CA PHE A 488 -33.01 -20.29 3.11
C PHE A 488 -31.72 -21.08 3.34
N GLY A 489 -30.88 -21.06 2.32
CA GLY A 489 -29.54 -21.62 2.31
C GLY A 489 -28.65 -20.84 1.36
N TYR A 490 -27.37 -20.86 1.68
CA TYR A 490 -26.35 -20.12 0.94
C TYR A 490 -26.26 -20.56 -0.53
N ALA A 491 -26.37 -19.61 -1.46
CA ALA A 491 -26.43 -19.91 -2.90
C ALA A 491 -25.05 -20.18 -3.52
N GLY A 492 -23.97 -19.62 -2.98
CA GLY A 492 -22.61 -19.72 -3.52
C GLY A 492 -21.84 -18.40 -3.48
N ALA A 493 -20.52 -18.46 -3.69
CA ALA A 493 -19.62 -17.31 -3.86
C ALA A 493 -19.19 -17.18 -5.33
N ALA A 494 -19.74 -16.19 -6.06
CA ALA A 494 -19.37 -15.96 -7.46
C ALA A 494 -18.24 -14.92 -7.59
N PRO A 495 -17.13 -15.21 -8.28
CA PRO A 495 -16.02 -14.27 -8.43
C PRO A 495 -16.40 -13.06 -9.30
N LEU A 496 -16.11 -11.85 -8.83
CA LEU A 496 -16.29 -10.58 -9.53
C LEU A 496 -14.96 -9.94 -9.98
N ASN A 497 -13.86 -10.69 -9.91
CA ASN A 497 -12.50 -10.19 -10.18
C ASN A 497 -12.28 -9.57 -11.57
N GLU A 498 -13.09 -9.89 -12.58
CA GLU A 498 -13.01 -9.25 -13.89
C GLU A 498 -13.57 -7.80 -13.88
N PHE A 499 -14.42 -7.49 -12.90
CA PHE A 499 -15.08 -6.20 -12.70
C PHE A 499 -14.32 -5.27 -11.73
N ALA A 500 -13.16 -5.68 -11.22
CA ALA A 500 -12.38 -4.89 -10.26
C ALA A 500 -12.07 -3.47 -10.77
N GLY A 501 -12.37 -2.46 -9.95
CA GLY A 501 -12.29 -1.03 -10.29
C GLY A 501 -13.42 -0.49 -11.18
N GLN A 502 -14.45 -1.30 -11.48
CA GLN A 502 -15.60 -0.90 -12.29
C GLN A 502 -16.87 -0.75 -11.43
N VAL A 503 -17.89 -0.08 -11.96
CA VAL A 503 -19.23 -0.05 -11.38
C VAL A 503 -20.08 -1.12 -12.07
N ILE A 504 -20.77 -1.94 -11.28
CA ILE A 504 -21.68 -2.98 -11.77
C ILE A 504 -23.12 -2.77 -11.31
N HIS A 505 -24.04 -3.43 -12.01
CA HIS A 505 -25.35 -3.80 -11.51
C HIS A 505 -25.48 -5.33 -11.49
N VAL A 506 -26.00 -5.88 -10.39
CA VAL A 506 -26.41 -7.28 -10.27
C VAL A 506 -27.89 -7.36 -10.61
N ALA A 507 -28.32 -8.35 -11.39
CA ALA A 507 -29.72 -8.57 -11.70
C ALA A 507 -30.14 -10.03 -11.52
N PHE A 508 -31.28 -10.23 -10.85
CA PHE A 508 -31.98 -11.50 -10.79
C PHE A 508 -33.03 -11.52 -11.90
N ARG A 509 -32.79 -12.30 -12.96
CA ARG A 509 -33.73 -12.46 -14.08
C ARG A 509 -34.54 -13.72 -13.88
N TYR A 510 -35.87 -13.59 -13.85
CA TYR A 510 -36.79 -14.72 -13.85
C TYR A 510 -37.35 -14.96 -15.26
N VAL A 511 -37.41 -16.22 -15.70
CA VAL A 511 -38.15 -16.66 -16.89
C VAL A 511 -38.94 -17.93 -16.58
N GLY A 512 -40.26 -17.87 -16.64
CA GLY A 512 -41.12 -19.02 -16.35
C GLY A 512 -42.48 -18.97 -17.05
N ASN A 513 -43.21 -20.08 -17.06
CA ASN A 513 -44.58 -20.18 -17.57
C ASN A 513 -45.38 -21.20 -16.75
N GLY A 514 -46.41 -20.73 -16.05
CA GLY A 514 -47.31 -21.56 -15.24
C GLY A 514 -48.10 -22.59 -16.04
N ALA A 515 -48.48 -22.28 -17.28
CA ALA A 515 -49.20 -23.19 -18.16
C ALA A 515 -48.33 -24.38 -18.63
N GLU A 516 -47.00 -24.23 -18.61
CA GLU A 516 -46.02 -25.24 -19.01
C GLU A 516 -45.36 -25.94 -17.81
N SER A 517 -45.81 -25.66 -16.58
CA SER A 517 -45.18 -26.15 -15.34
C SER A 517 -43.71 -25.72 -15.13
N ARG A 518 -43.30 -24.57 -15.69
CA ARG A 518 -41.99 -23.93 -15.45
C ARG A 518 -42.20 -22.75 -14.52
N SER A 519 -42.39 -22.99 -13.23
CA SER A 519 -42.98 -22.01 -12.30
C SER A 519 -42.42 -22.04 -10.87
N THR A 520 -41.24 -22.62 -10.66
CA THR A 520 -40.52 -22.62 -9.38
C THR A 520 -40.54 -21.24 -8.74
N THR A 521 -40.86 -21.16 -7.46
CA THR A 521 -40.75 -19.95 -6.66
C THR A 521 -39.31 -19.80 -6.19
N TYR A 522 -38.72 -18.62 -6.40
CA TYR A 522 -37.44 -18.25 -5.80
C TYR A 522 -37.71 -17.14 -4.77
N GLN A 523 -37.13 -17.29 -3.59
CA GLN A 523 -37.04 -16.29 -2.53
C GLN A 523 -35.56 -15.95 -2.37
N ILE A 524 -35.20 -14.66 -2.37
CA ILE A 524 -33.81 -14.18 -2.42
C ILE A 524 -33.61 -13.17 -1.29
N ASP A 525 -32.49 -13.31 -0.56
CA ASP A 525 -32.16 -12.57 0.65
C ASP A 525 -30.62 -12.48 0.86
N ASN A 526 -30.16 -11.68 1.83
CA ASN A 526 -28.77 -11.51 2.27
C ASN A 526 -27.76 -11.30 1.13
N ILE A 527 -28.16 -10.57 0.08
CA ILE A 527 -27.27 -10.27 -1.05
C ILE A 527 -26.10 -9.44 -0.55
N LYS A 528 -24.88 -9.87 -0.84
CA LYS A 528 -23.67 -9.17 -0.43
C LYS A 528 -22.64 -9.17 -1.55
N VAL A 529 -21.96 -8.03 -1.71
CA VAL A 529 -20.65 -7.99 -2.36
C VAL A 529 -19.62 -7.72 -1.27
N GLN A 530 -18.56 -8.51 -1.20
CA GLN A 530 -17.43 -8.28 -0.31
C GLN A 530 -16.11 -8.44 -1.05
N THR A 531 -15.06 -7.76 -0.59
CA THR A 531 -13.70 -8.13 -0.94
C THR A 531 -13.15 -9.10 0.09
N VAL A 532 -12.44 -10.12 -0.37
CA VAL A 532 -11.65 -11.04 0.45
C VAL A 532 -10.19 -10.73 0.18
N ALA A 533 -9.43 -10.47 1.23
CA ALA A 533 -8.01 -10.13 1.15
C ALA A 533 -7.24 -10.84 2.26
N ARG A 534 -5.97 -11.17 2.01
CA ARG A 534 -5.04 -11.34 3.12
C ARG A 534 -4.77 -9.96 3.71
N LYS A 535 -4.70 -9.86 5.04
CA LYS A 535 -4.37 -8.59 5.71
C LYS A 535 -3.05 -8.07 5.14
N ALA A 536 -2.94 -6.76 4.89
CA ALA A 536 -1.67 -6.13 4.57
C ALA A 536 -0.64 -6.57 5.63
N ALA A 537 0.40 -7.28 5.20
CA ALA A 537 0.90 -8.40 5.98
C ALA A 537 1.37 -7.97 7.38
N VAL A 538 0.56 -8.30 8.39
CA VAL A 538 1.06 -8.55 9.75
C VAL A 538 2.11 -9.64 9.60
N ALA A 539 3.22 -9.53 10.31
CA ALA A 539 4.25 -10.57 10.33
C ALA A 539 3.59 -11.96 10.44
N LYS A 540 4.03 -12.96 9.66
CA LYS A 540 3.81 -14.36 10.05
C LYS A 540 4.25 -14.45 11.51
N LEU A 541 3.27 -14.58 12.42
CA LEU A 541 3.52 -14.76 13.84
C LEU A 541 4.41 -16.01 13.90
N SER A 542 5.64 -15.90 14.41
CA SER A 542 6.74 -16.85 14.06
C SER A 542 6.44 -18.33 14.34
N THR A 543 5.37 -18.58 15.12
CA THR A 543 4.60 -19.82 15.21
C THR A 543 3.82 -20.15 13.91
N THR A 544 4.31 -21.10 13.10
CA THR A 544 3.51 -22.17 12.43
C THR A 544 4.36 -23.01 11.47
N THR A 545 4.71 -22.43 10.31
CA THR A 545 5.03 -23.11 9.03
C THR A 545 6.25 -24.05 9.01
N ARG A 546 6.99 -24.19 10.13
CA ARG A 546 8.32 -24.84 10.18
C ARG A 546 8.48 -25.86 11.30
N ALA A 547 7.41 -26.23 12.01
CA ALA A 547 7.45 -27.30 12.99
C ALA A 547 7.14 -28.66 12.34
N THR A 548 8.06 -29.61 12.42
CA THR A 548 7.77 -31.03 12.14
C THR A 548 6.78 -31.58 13.17
N ALA A 549 6.00 -32.63 12.85
CA ALA A 549 5.04 -33.15 13.83
C ALA A 549 5.80 -33.84 14.97
N GLY A 550 5.69 -33.29 16.18
CA GLY A 550 6.50 -33.68 17.35
C GLY A 550 7.86 -32.97 17.48
N GLY A 551 8.18 -32.03 16.60
CA GLY A 551 9.32 -31.11 16.75
C GLY A 551 9.03 -29.97 17.75
N VAL A 552 10.09 -29.40 18.31
CA VAL A 552 10.05 -28.20 19.16
C VAL A 552 11.08 -27.21 18.63
N ASN A 553 10.65 -26.02 18.24
CA ASN A 553 11.49 -25.00 17.62
C ASN A 553 11.74 -23.83 18.59
N GLU A 554 12.92 -23.22 18.54
CA GLU A 554 13.23 -21.96 19.24
C GLU A 554 12.82 -20.76 18.38
N LEU A 555 11.81 -20.03 18.85
CA LEU A 555 11.19 -18.88 18.20
C LEU A 555 11.42 -17.59 18.97
N ALA A 556 11.34 -16.45 18.27
CA ALA A 556 11.29 -15.12 18.87
C ALA A 556 10.08 -14.32 18.36
N THR A 557 9.56 -13.40 19.18
CA THR A 557 8.52 -12.43 18.79
C THR A 557 8.67 -11.15 19.59
N ILE A 558 7.98 -10.07 19.21
CA ILE A 558 8.15 -8.73 19.81
C ILE A 558 6.86 -8.33 20.55
N TYR A 559 6.99 -7.85 21.79
CA TYR A 559 5.88 -7.32 22.59
C TYR A 559 6.15 -5.87 23.02
N THR A 560 5.12 -5.03 22.98
CA THR A 560 5.13 -3.66 23.51
C THR A 560 4.15 -3.53 24.67
N TYR A 561 4.47 -2.72 25.68
CA TYR A 561 3.55 -2.39 26.77
C TYR A 561 2.73 -1.14 26.41
N ASN A 562 1.41 -1.28 26.26
CA ASN A 562 0.52 -0.18 25.87
C ASN A 562 0.15 0.78 27.03
N GLY A 563 0.84 0.67 28.17
CA GLY A 563 0.53 1.38 29.41
C GLY A 563 -0.39 0.62 30.37
N SER A 564 -1.05 -0.45 29.92
CA SER A 564 -1.91 -1.32 30.75
C SER A 564 -1.64 -2.83 30.59
N THR A 565 -1.26 -3.27 29.39
CA THR A 565 -0.96 -4.66 29.06
C THR A 565 0.16 -4.76 28.03
N TRP A 566 0.94 -5.84 28.08
CA TRP A 566 1.80 -6.23 26.96
C TRP A 566 0.96 -6.82 25.83
N ILE A 567 1.16 -6.31 24.62
CA ILE A 567 0.52 -6.75 23.37
C ILE A 567 1.60 -7.02 22.31
N PRO A 568 1.33 -7.83 21.27
CA PRO A 568 2.26 -7.99 20.16
C PRO A 568 2.62 -6.64 19.54
N TYR A 569 3.83 -6.53 19.01
CA TYR A 569 4.31 -5.35 18.30
C TYR A 569 4.35 -5.67 16.79
N GLU A 570 3.42 -5.12 16.03
CA GLU A 570 3.12 -5.56 14.65
C GLU A 570 3.95 -4.83 13.57
N ASP A 571 4.52 -3.65 13.88
CA ASP A 571 5.36 -2.86 12.94
C ASP A 571 6.71 -3.53 12.62
N ALA A 572 7.09 -4.59 13.34
CA ALA A 572 8.38 -5.24 13.20
C ALA A 572 8.34 -6.75 13.45
N ILE A 573 9.27 -7.45 12.79
CA ILE A 573 9.56 -8.89 12.97
C ILE A 573 10.94 -9.06 13.61
N VAL A 574 11.17 -10.21 14.25
CA VAL A 574 12.47 -10.63 14.75
C VAL A 574 12.88 -11.95 14.09
N VAL A 575 14.15 -12.04 13.67
CA VAL A 575 14.73 -13.29 13.15
C VAL A 575 14.98 -14.25 14.31
N SER A 576 14.32 -15.41 14.29
CA SER A 576 14.37 -16.41 15.37
C SER A 576 15.59 -17.33 15.26
N PRO A 577 16.01 -18.01 16.35
CA PRO A 577 17.03 -19.07 16.28
C PRO A 577 16.77 -20.11 15.18
N SER A 578 15.53 -20.56 14.98
CA SER A 578 15.18 -21.48 13.88
C SER A 578 15.34 -20.87 12.47
N ASP A 579 15.20 -19.55 12.32
CA ASP A 579 15.41 -18.88 11.03
C ASP A 579 16.90 -18.78 10.70
N TYR A 580 17.75 -18.58 11.72
CA TYR A 580 19.21 -18.65 11.62
C TYR A 580 19.69 -20.07 11.22
N GLU A 581 19.11 -21.12 11.83
CA GLU A 581 19.40 -22.51 11.45
C GLU A 581 19.06 -22.78 9.97
N GLU A 582 17.94 -22.28 9.45
CA GLU A 582 17.57 -22.42 8.04
C GLU A 582 18.50 -21.63 7.09
N MET A 583 18.92 -20.42 7.49
CA MET A 583 19.94 -19.65 6.75
C MET A 583 21.34 -20.28 6.83
N GLY A 584 21.55 -21.25 7.73
CA GLY A 584 22.78 -22.04 7.87
C GLY A 584 23.86 -21.39 8.75
N PHE A 585 23.52 -20.45 9.63
CA PHE A 585 24.46 -19.77 10.54
C PHE A 585 23.76 -19.18 11.76
N GLU A 586 24.42 -19.15 12.92
CA GLU A 586 23.83 -18.72 14.20
C GLU A 586 23.49 -17.21 14.29
N THR A 587 24.31 -16.32 13.71
CA THR A 587 24.10 -14.86 13.72
C THR A 587 24.68 -14.20 12.46
N PHE A 588 24.23 -12.99 12.12
CA PHE A 588 24.79 -12.22 11.00
C PHE A 588 26.19 -11.65 11.32
N THR A 589 27.07 -11.57 10.32
CA THR A 589 28.41 -10.98 10.48
C THR A 589 28.82 -10.18 9.23
N SER A 590 30.08 -9.73 9.17
CA SER A 590 30.64 -9.08 7.97
C SER A 590 30.74 -10.02 6.76
N SER A 591 30.72 -11.35 6.97
CA SER A 591 30.76 -12.38 5.92
C SER A 591 29.36 -12.71 5.38
N ASN A 592 28.41 -12.94 6.28
CA ASN A 592 27.00 -13.18 6.05
C ASN A 592 26.21 -11.94 6.51
N LYS A 593 26.11 -10.95 5.62
CA LYS A 593 25.47 -9.66 5.92
C LYS A 593 23.95 -9.78 5.95
N PRO A 594 23.23 -9.07 6.86
CA PRO A 594 21.77 -9.11 6.92
C PRO A 594 21.13 -8.79 5.56
N ASP A 595 21.63 -7.76 4.89
CA ASP A 595 21.14 -7.23 3.62
C ASP A 595 21.16 -8.25 2.45
N ASN A 596 21.86 -9.38 2.58
CA ASN A 596 21.87 -10.48 1.61
C ASN A 596 20.73 -11.51 1.82
N TYR A 597 20.15 -11.58 3.03
CA TYR A 597 19.21 -12.64 3.45
C TYR A 597 17.87 -12.08 3.93
N LEU A 598 17.87 -10.93 4.62
CA LEU A 598 16.67 -10.30 5.15
C LEU A 598 15.61 -10.00 4.07
N PRO A 599 15.95 -9.61 2.82
CA PRO A 599 14.96 -9.55 1.74
C PRO A 599 14.22 -10.86 1.47
N GLN A 600 14.90 -12.01 1.56
CA GLN A 600 14.27 -13.33 1.34
C GLN A 600 13.46 -13.78 2.55
N PHE A 601 13.99 -13.56 3.76
CA PHE A 601 13.27 -13.76 5.03
C PHE A 601 11.97 -12.94 5.08
N LEU A 602 12.01 -11.68 4.63
CA LEU A 602 10.84 -10.82 4.52
C LEU A 602 9.88 -11.29 3.43
N THR A 603 10.35 -11.75 2.26
CA THR A 603 9.45 -12.36 1.26
C THR A 603 8.73 -13.60 1.82
N ALA A 604 9.41 -14.45 2.60
CA ALA A 604 8.81 -15.64 3.21
C ALA A 604 7.82 -15.32 4.36
N ASN A 605 8.05 -14.23 5.10
CA ASN A 605 7.19 -13.81 6.23
C ASN A 605 6.10 -12.80 5.84
N TYR A 606 6.26 -12.12 4.70
CA TYR A 606 5.36 -11.13 4.13
C TYR A 606 5.15 -11.38 2.62
N PRO A 607 4.66 -12.57 2.20
CA PRO A 607 4.46 -12.89 0.78
C PRO A 607 3.42 -12.01 0.07
N TYR A 608 2.58 -11.29 0.85
CA TYR A 608 1.55 -10.36 0.38
C TYR A 608 1.92 -8.89 0.65
N ALA A 609 3.22 -8.59 0.67
CA ALA A 609 3.74 -7.24 0.85
C ALA A 609 3.17 -6.27 -0.19
N GLN A 610 2.75 -5.08 0.26
CA GLN A 610 2.26 -4.01 -0.62
C GLN A 610 3.38 -3.04 -0.96
N GLU A 611 3.30 -2.38 -2.13
CA GLU A 611 4.26 -1.34 -2.52
C GLU A 611 4.30 -0.23 -1.45
N GLU A 612 5.50 0.27 -1.15
CA GLU A 612 5.79 1.20 -0.04
C GLU A 612 5.58 0.64 1.38
N GLN A 613 5.16 -0.62 1.56
CA GLN A 613 5.06 -1.23 2.90
C GLN A 613 6.43 -1.26 3.58
N LYS A 614 6.47 -0.83 4.84
CA LYS A 614 7.66 -0.80 5.69
C LYS A 614 7.54 -1.80 6.83
N VAL A 615 8.67 -2.42 7.18
CA VAL A 615 8.80 -3.40 8.26
C VAL A 615 10.13 -3.19 8.97
N GLY A 616 10.10 -3.06 10.30
CA GLY A 616 11.29 -3.19 11.13
C GLY A 616 11.74 -4.65 11.23
N VAL A 617 13.04 -4.91 11.11
CA VAL A 617 13.61 -6.24 11.34
C VAL A 617 14.62 -6.16 12.47
N VAL A 618 14.36 -6.91 13.54
CA VAL A 618 15.29 -7.13 14.66
C VAL A 618 16.09 -8.39 14.41
N TYR A 619 17.41 -8.30 14.55
CA TYR A 619 18.33 -9.40 14.27
C TYR A 619 19.58 -9.34 15.16
N THR A 620 20.30 -10.46 15.23
CA THR A 620 21.55 -10.58 15.97
C THR A 620 22.72 -10.40 15.01
N TYR A 621 23.55 -9.40 15.26
CA TYR A 621 24.80 -9.19 14.52
C TYR A 621 25.99 -9.49 15.43
N SER A 622 26.70 -10.58 15.12
CA SER A 622 27.73 -11.20 15.96
C SER A 622 27.20 -11.59 17.35
N ASN A 623 27.18 -10.64 18.29
CA ASN A 623 26.67 -10.81 19.67
C ASN A 623 25.68 -9.70 20.11
N ASN A 624 25.43 -8.71 19.25
CA ASN A 624 24.56 -7.57 19.55
C ASN A 624 23.19 -7.80 18.92
N GLN A 625 22.13 -7.29 19.56
CA GLN A 625 20.85 -7.09 18.90
C GLN A 625 20.89 -5.76 18.14
N GLU A 626 20.47 -5.78 16.89
CA GLU A 626 20.41 -4.64 15.97
C GLU A 626 18.99 -4.56 15.36
N ALA A 627 18.63 -3.41 14.81
CA ALA A 627 17.37 -3.25 14.08
C ALA A 627 17.55 -2.40 12.82
N ALA A 628 16.88 -2.77 11.73
CA ALA A 628 16.84 -2.00 10.48
C ALA A 628 15.46 -2.06 9.84
N GLU A 629 15.01 -0.96 9.24
CA GLU A 629 13.77 -0.94 8.45
C GLU A 629 14.03 -1.41 7.01
N TYR A 630 13.10 -2.18 6.46
CA TYR A 630 13.03 -2.54 5.05
C TYR A 630 11.74 -1.99 4.46
N ILE A 631 11.77 -1.64 3.17
CA ILE A 631 10.64 -1.18 2.37
C ILE A 631 10.48 -2.07 1.14
N TYR A 632 9.25 -2.50 0.88
CA TYR A 632 8.89 -3.25 -0.33
C TYR A 632 8.69 -2.28 -1.49
N THR A 633 9.55 -2.38 -2.51
CA THR A 633 9.42 -1.57 -3.74
C THR A 633 9.73 -2.39 -4.99
N ALA A 634 9.02 -2.13 -6.08
CA ALA A 634 9.10 -2.84 -7.36
C ALA A 634 9.05 -4.38 -7.24
N GLY A 635 8.29 -4.89 -6.26
CA GLY A 635 8.15 -6.33 -6.02
C GLY A 635 9.27 -6.97 -5.18
N VAL A 636 10.18 -6.20 -4.58
CA VAL A 636 11.27 -6.72 -3.74
C VAL A 636 11.43 -5.94 -2.43
N TRP A 637 11.75 -6.66 -1.35
CA TRP A 637 12.17 -6.04 -0.09
C TRP A 637 13.56 -5.44 -0.23
N THR A 638 13.67 -4.14 0.05
CA THR A 638 14.92 -3.37 0.01
C THR A 638 15.14 -2.70 1.36
N LYS A 639 16.38 -2.47 1.76
CA LYS A 639 16.69 -1.79 3.02
C LYS A 639 16.29 -0.32 2.93
N ASN A 640 15.48 0.19 3.85
CA ASN A 640 15.27 1.64 3.94
C ASN A 640 16.52 2.26 4.54
N ASP A 641 17.39 2.79 3.69
CA ASP A 641 18.60 3.49 4.09
C ASP A 641 18.33 4.81 4.83
N ASN A 642 17.09 5.31 4.88
CA ASN A 642 16.71 6.61 5.44
C ASN A 642 17.44 7.76 4.74
N VAL A 643 17.12 7.90 3.45
CA VAL A 643 17.70 8.89 2.52
C VAL A 643 16.60 9.56 1.70
N GLU A 644 16.69 10.89 1.61
CA GLU A 644 15.96 11.73 0.67
C GLU A 644 16.89 12.08 -0.52
N VAL A 645 16.38 12.06 -1.75
CA VAL A 645 17.15 12.46 -2.95
C VAL A 645 16.86 13.93 -3.27
N VAL A 646 17.77 14.81 -2.85
CA VAL A 646 17.67 16.27 -3.00
C VAL A 646 18.35 16.71 -4.31
N THR A 647 17.89 17.81 -4.92
CA THR A 647 18.54 18.42 -6.10
C THR A 647 18.65 19.94 -5.95
N ASP A 648 19.81 20.39 -5.48
CA ASP A 648 20.11 21.80 -5.21
C ASP A 648 20.70 22.51 -6.44
N GLN A 649 20.42 23.80 -6.60
CA GLN A 649 21.06 24.63 -7.62
C GLN A 649 22.27 25.37 -7.05
N PHE A 650 23.34 25.43 -7.83
CA PHE A 650 24.53 26.24 -7.58
C PHE A 650 24.78 27.13 -8.80
N VAL A 651 25.22 28.36 -8.58
CA VAL A 651 25.65 29.30 -9.62
C VAL A 651 27.09 29.73 -9.39
N ARG A 652 27.81 30.06 -10.46
CA ARG A 652 29.16 30.62 -10.36
C ARG A 652 29.11 32.14 -10.43
N SER A 653 29.63 32.79 -9.40
CA SER A 653 29.69 34.25 -9.28
C SER A 653 30.87 34.66 -8.38
N GLU A 654 31.51 35.77 -8.72
CA GLU A 654 32.74 36.25 -8.07
C GLU A 654 33.87 35.21 -8.09
N GLY A 655 33.94 34.40 -9.15
CA GLY A 655 34.89 33.29 -9.30
C GLY A 655 34.65 32.08 -8.39
N LYS A 656 33.50 32.00 -7.71
CA LYS A 656 33.15 30.92 -6.77
C LYS A 656 31.84 30.26 -7.18
N TRP A 657 31.69 28.96 -6.90
CA TRP A 657 30.37 28.35 -6.89
C TRP A 657 29.69 28.66 -5.56
N ASN A 658 28.45 29.14 -5.64
CA ASN A 658 27.62 29.54 -4.52
C ASN A 658 26.27 28.80 -4.63
N PHE A 659 25.75 28.28 -3.52
CA PHE A 659 24.41 27.69 -3.46
C PHE A 659 23.34 28.74 -3.78
N ASN A 660 22.33 28.39 -4.59
CA ASN A 660 21.29 29.30 -5.03
C ASN A 660 19.89 28.73 -4.72
N PRO A 661 19.28 29.12 -3.58
CA PRO A 661 17.93 28.72 -3.18
C PRO A 661 16.80 29.51 -3.89
N SER A 662 17.07 30.13 -5.05
CA SER A 662 16.03 30.79 -5.86
C SER A 662 14.91 29.82 -6.21
N THR A 663 13.69 30.18 -5.82
CA THR A 663 12.54 29.28 -5.80
C THR A 663 11.50 29.71 -6.84
N THR A 664 10.86 28.75 -7.51
CA THR A 664 9.68 29.00 -8.35
C THR A 664 8.45 28.43 -7.67
N ILE A 665 7.47 29.27 -7.39
CA ILE A 665 6.18 28.92 -6.80
C ILE A 665 5.12 28.99 -7.89
N THR A 666 4.32 27.94 -8.05
CA THR A 666 3.18 27.92 -8.97
C THR A 666 1.90 27.81 -8.16
N LEU A 667 1.12 28.90 -8.11
CA LEU A 667 -0.17 28.97 -7.45
C LEU A 667 -1.27 28.55 -8.42
N SER A 668 -1.53 27.24 -8.48
CA SER A 668 -2.52 26.59 -9.32
C SER A 668 -3.94 27.05 -8.99
N VAL A 669 -4.72 27.38 -10.01
CA VAL A 669 -6.15 27.74 -9.91
C VAL A 669 -7.02 26.48 -9.77
N VAL A 670 -6.70 25.66 -8.77
CA VAL A 670 -7.31 24.36 -8.46
C VAL A 670 -7.69 24.37 -6.98
N LYS A 671 -8.92 23.95 -6.66
CA LYS A 671 -9.42 23.98 -5.27
C LYS A 671 -8.70 22.93 -4.42
N ASN A 672 -8.44 23.28 -3.15
CA ASN A 672 -7.74 22.44 -2.18
C ASN A 672 -6.30 22.04 -2.61
N ASP A 673 -5.69 22.79 -3.53
CA ASP A 673 -4.29 22.59 -3.92
C ASP A 673 -3.35 22.85 -2.71
N PRO A 674 -2.44 21.92 -2.39
CA PRO A 674 -1.69 21.92 -1.12
C PRO A 674 -0.63 23.02 -1.02
N VAL A 675 -0.26 23.68 -2.13
CA VAL A 675 0.63 24.85 -2.13
C VAL A 675 -0.21 26.13 -2.16
N SER A 676 -1.23 26.15 -3.02
CA SER A 676 -1.95 27.37 -3.37
C SER A 676 -2.95 27.79 -2.29
N THR A 677 -3.75 26.85 -1.76
CA THR A 677 -4.73 27.16 -0.71
C THR A 677 -4.09 27.77 0.55
N PRO A 678 -3.00 27.21 1.14
CA PRO A 678 -2.35 27.86 2.28
C PRO A 678 -1.68 29.19 1.92
N PHE A 679 -1.10 29.32 0.71
CA PHE A 679 -0.50 30.59 0.26
C PHE A 679 -1.53 31.72 0.19
N TYR A 680 -2.65 31.51 -0.49
CA TYR A 680 -3.71 32.51 -0.55
C TYR A 680 -4.37 32.75 0.82
N GLN A 681 -4.44 31.74 1.70
CA GLN A 681 -5.02 31.92 3.03
C GLN A 681 -4.16 32.86 3.89
N ALA A 682 -2.83 32.76 3.81
CA ALA A 682 -1.92 33.69 4.48
C ALA A 682 -2.12 35.15 4.03
N ILE A 683 -2.45 35.39 2.75
CA ILE A 683 -2.81 36.73 2.25
C ILE A 683 -4.14 37.21 2.86
N VAL A 684 -5.16 36.34 2.89
CA VAL A 684 -6.49 36.65 3.44
C VAL A 684 -6.39 37.00 4.93
N ASP A 685 -5.70 36.17 5.72
CA ASP A 685 -5.55 36.37 7.17
C ASP A 685 -4.68 37.60 7.49
N TYR A 686 -3.65 37.89 6.69
CA TYR A 686 -2.91 39.14 6.79
C TYR A 686 -3.81 40.35 6.52
N SER A 687 -4.58 40.34 5.42
CA SER A 687 -5.49 41.43 5.05
C SER A 687 -6.51 41.73 6.17
N GLY A 688 -7.16 40.70 6.71
CA GLY A 688 -8.12 40.82 7.81
C GLY A 688 -7.51 41.32 9.11
N THR A 689 -6.22 41.08 9.34
CA THR A 689 -5.46 41.53 10.52
C THR A 689 -4.90 42.95 10.36
N LYS A 690 -4.44 43.29 9.15
CA LYS A 690 -3.73 44.53 8.82
C LYS A 690 -4.67 45.67 8.44
N HIS A 691 -5.65 45.38 7.59
CA HIS A 691 -6.57 46.37 6.99
C HIS A 691 -7.99 46.24 7.54
N GLY A 692 -8.36 45.05 8.02
CA GLY A 692 -9.57 44.81 8.80
C GLY A 692 -10.61 43.92 8.12
N LYS A 693 -11.49 43.32 8.93
CA LYS A 693 -12.51 42.35 8.47
C LYS A 693 -13.62 42.94 7.61
N ASP A 694 -13.69 44.28 7.50
CA ASP A 694 -14.54 45.00 6.55
C ASP A 694 -14.29 44.57 5.09
N TYR A 695 -13.04 44.22 4.76
CA TYR A 695 -12.63 43.78 3.43
C TYR A 695 -12.89 42.29 3.14
N TYR A 696 -13.23 41.47 4.14
CA TYR A 696 -13.57 40.05 3.90
C TYR A 696 -14.83 39.91 3.04
N GLN A 697 -14.88 38.85 2.23
CA GLN A 697 -16.06 38.51 1.44
C GLN A 697 -17.25 38.22 2.38
N THR A 698 -18.44 38.75 2.06
CA THR A 698 -19.63 38.69 2.94
C THR A 698 -19.99 37.25 3.32
N GLY A 699 -19.79 36.88 4.59
CA GLY A 699 -20.04 35.54 5.12
C GLY A 699 -18.88 34.53 5.01
N TYR A 700 -17.68 34.97 4.61
CA TYR A 700 -16.51 34.10 4.39
C TYR A 700 -15.25 34.64 5.06
N THR A 701 -14.29 33.76 5.33
CA THR A 701 -12.93 34.09 5.87
C THR A 701 -11.80 33.50 5.02
N ASN A 702 -12.12 33.09 3.80
CA ASN A 702 -11.23 32.47 2.80
C ASN A 702 -11.28 33.23 1.45
N ALA A 703 -11.76 34.48 1.49
CA ALA A 703 -11.78 35.42 0.37
C ALA A 703 -11.87 36.86 0.91
N GLU A 704 -11.20 37.81 0.26
CA GLU A 704 -11.19 39.23 0.64
C GLU A 704 -11.02 40.19 -0.55
N TYR A 705 -11.28 41.49 -0.31
CA TYR A 705 -11.34 42.56 -1.31
C TYR A 705 -10.52 43.80 -0.88
N TYR A 706 -9.38 43.61 -0.21
CA TYR A 706 -8.30 44.60 -0.16
C TYR A 706 -7.24 44.30 -1.23
N TYR A 707 -6.87 43.03 -1.41
CA TYR A 707 -6.01 42.54 -2.49
C TYR A 707 -6.79 41.72 -3.55
N GLY A 708 -7.94 41.15 -3.18
CA GLY A 708 -8.76 40.29 -4.04
C GLY A 708 -8.51 38.79 -3.84
N ALA A 709 -7.73 38.37 -2.85
CA ALA A 709 -7.27 36.99 -2.70
C ALA A 709 -8.40 36.02 -2.29
N SER A 710 -8.39 34.79 -2.81
CA SER A 710 -9.21 33.69 -2.29
C SER A 710 -8.49 32.35 -2.29
N SER A 711 -8.42 31.70 -1.12
CA SER A 711 -7.87 30.36 -0.90
C SER A 711 -8.84 29.22 -1.23
N TYR A 712 -10.10 29.55 -1.54
CA TYR A 712 -11.10 28.61 -2.05
C TYR A 712 -11.09 28.51 -3.58
N GLN A 713 -10.78 29.60 -4.28
CA GLN A 713 -10.67 29.63 -5.75
C GLN A 713 -9.21 29.55 -6.24
N ASN A 714 -8.25 29.79 -5.34
CA ASN A 714 -6.82 29.90 -5.61
C ASN A 714 -6.49 30.86 -6.76
N ASN A 715 -7.03 32.08 -6.64
CA ASN A 715 -6.76 33.21 -7.53
C ASN A 715 -6.93 34.54 -6.79
N PHE A 716 -6.58 35.63 -7.49
CA PHE A 716 -7.08 36.96 -7.17
C PHE A 716 -8.33 37.25 -8.02
N ASP A 717 -9.46 37.52 -7.37
CA ASP A 717 -10.71 37.96 -7.99
C ASP A 717 -10.62 39.47 -8.27
N PHE A 718 -10.34 39.87 -9.51
CA PHE A 718 -10.18 41.27 -9.92
C PHE A 718 -11.47 41.85 -10.54
N ARG A 719 -12.64 41.27 -10.25
CA ARG A 719 -13.94 41.77 -10.73
C ARG A 719 -14.38 43.05 -10.00
N PRO A 720 -14.51 44.21 -10.67
CA PRO A 720 -14.99 45.44 -10.04
C PRO A 720 -16.39 45.31 -9.43
N SER A 721 -17.25 44.51 -10.07
CA SER A 721 -18.60 44.21 -9.59
C SER A 721 -18.62 43.40 -8.29
N ALA A 722 -17.63 42.52 -8.06
CA ALA A 722 -17.50 41.78 -6.81
C ALA A 722 -16.93 42.67 -5.71
N TRP A 723 -15.84 43.39 -6.01
CA TRP A 723 -15.21 44.37 -5.10
C TRP A 723 -16.16 45.47 -4.63
N LYS A 724 -17.22 45.81 -5.38
CA LYS A 724 -18.21 46.82 -4.98
C LYS A 724 -19.39 46.29 -4.17
N THR A 725 -19.62 44.97 -4.11
CA THR A 725 -20.89 44.40 -3.63
C THR A 725 -20.79 43.20 -2.69
N LYS A 726 -19.61 42.58 -2.56
CA LYS A 726 -19.43 41.31 -1.86
C LYS A 726 -18.53 41.37 -0.63
N HIS A 727 -18.29 42.55 -0.06
CA HIS A 727 -17.52 42.77 1.17
C HIS A 727 -18.44 43.02 2.39
N ASN A 728 -17.87 43.13 3.59
CA ASN A 728 -18.64 43.39 4.80
C ASN A 728 -18.99 44.87 5.02
N ASN A 729 -18.32 45.80 4.32
CA ASN A 729 -18.58 47.24 4.39
C ASN A 729 -19.16 47.75 3.07
N GLY A 730 -20.49 47.78 2.97
CA GLY A 730 -21.25 48.08 1.76
C GLY A 730 -21.04 49.47 1.12
N ALA A 731 -20.20 50.34 1.68
CA ALA A 731 -19.81 51.63 1.08
C ALA A 731 -18.39 51.61 0.48
N LEU A 732 -17.64 50.51 0.60
CA LEU A 732 -16.31 50.35 0.01
C LEU A 732 -16.38 50.38 -1.53
N TYR A 733 -15.50 51.20 -2.12
CA TYR A 733 -15.27 51.35 -3.56
C TYR A 733 -16.46 51.83 -4.43
N GLU A 734 -17.66 52.07 -3.88
CA GLU A 734 -18.85 52.54 -4.62
C GLU A 734 -18.59 53.72 -5.56
N LYS A 735 -17.74 54.65 -5.13
CA LYS A 735 -17.45 55.93 -5.82
C LYS A 735 -16.29 55.87 -6.81
N MET A 736 -15.59 54.73 -6.92
CA MET A 736 -14.50 54.57 -7.88
C MET A 736 -15.04 54.14 -9.24
N SER A 737 -14.40 54.60 -10.33
CA SER A 737 -14.63 53.99 -11.64
C SER A 737 -14.10 52.54 -11.63
N ASP A 738 -14.61 51.68 -12.52
CA ASP A 738 -14.10 50.31 -12.64
C ASP A 738 -12.62 50.31 -13.09
N GLU A 739 -12.22 51.28 -13.91
CA GLU A 739 -10.84 51.46 -14.37
C GLU A 739 -9.89 51.84 -13.23
N ASP A 740 -10.28 52.79 -12.37
CA ASP A 740 -9.47 53.22 -11.23
C ASP A 740 -9.46 52.18 -10.11
N LEU A 741 -10.53 51.40 -9.98
CA LEU A 741 -10.57 50.27 -9.06
C LEU A 741 -9.60 49.18 -9.51
N VAL A 742 -9.59 48.80 -10.79
CA VAL A 742 -8.61 47.84 -11.34
C VAL A 742 -7.17 48.34 -11.21
N LYS A 743 -6.91 49.65 -11.41
CA LYS A 743 -5.58 50.23 -11.11
C LYS A 743 -5.18 49.99 -9.66
N LEU A 744 -6.07 50.27 -8.70
CA LEU A 744 -5.83 50.05 -7.27
C LEU A 744 -5.59 48.56 -6.93
N MET A 745 -6.26 47.62 -7.62
CA MET A 745 -5.99 46.19 -7.47
C MET A 745 -4.54 45.85 -7.86
N PHE A 746 -4.09 46.28 -9.04
CA PHE A 746 -2.72 46.05 -9.51
C PHE A 746 -1.66 46.84 -8.73
N GLU A 747 -1.98 48.03 -8.22
CA GLU A 747 -1.10 48.85 -7.36
C GLU A 747 -0.80 48.14 -6.02
N ARG A 748 -1.80 47.47 -5.43
CA ARG A 748 -1.67 46.74 -4.17
C ARG A 748 -1.12 45.32 -4.32
N LEU A 749 -1.27 44.71 -5.49
CA LEU A 749 -0.92 43.31 -5.75
C LEU A 749 0.54 42.95 -5.34
N PRO A 750 1.56 43.79 -5.52
CA PRO A 750 2.92 43.50 -5.04
C PRO A 750 3.10 43.48 -3.51
N GLU A 751 2.22 44.10 -2.73
CA GLU A 751 2.25 43.99 -1.26
C GLU A 751 1.69 42.63 -0.81
N ALA A 752 0.71 42.09 -1.54
CA ALA A 752 -0.08 40.92 -1.15
C ALA A 752 0.75 39.64 -0.90
N PHE A 753 1.78 39.38 -1.72
CA PHE A 753 2.57 38.15 -1.60
C PHE A 753 3.61 38.20 -0.48
N VAL A 754 4.07 39.39 -0.07
CA VAL A 754 5.10 39.54 0.97
C VAL A 754 4.72 38.83 2.28
N PRO A 755 3.54 39.04 2.91
CA PRO A 755 3.19 38.35 4.14
C PRO A 755 3.05 36.83 3.98
N ALA A 756 2.64 36.33 2.81
CA ALA A 756 2.59 34.90 2.53
C ALA A 756 3.99 34.30 2.36
N LEU A 757 4.91 35.01 1.71
CA LEU A 757 6.33 34.64 1.63
C LEU A 757 6.99 34.63 3.02
N GLU A 758 6.76 35.67 3.84
CA GLU A 758 7.30 35.74 5.20
C GLU A 758 6.74 34.64 6.11
N ALA A 759 5.47 34.25 5.94
CA ALA A 759 4.83 33.20 6.75
C ALA A 759 5.22 31.77 6.33
N LEU A 760 5.35 31.50 5.03
CA LEU A 760 5.56 30.14 4.50
C LEU A 760 7.02 29.83 4.14
N TYR A 761 7.85 30.87 3.94
CA TYR A 761 9.25 30.75 3.55
C TYR A 761 10.18 31.58 4.45
N GLY A 762 9.82 31.74 5.73
CA GLY A 762 10.55 32.54 6.72
C GLY A 762 12.00 32.11 7.00
N ASP A 763 12.41 30.92 6.54
CA ASP A 763 13.80 30.45 6.60
C ASP A 763 14.66 30.84 5.38
N ALA A 764 14.06 31.36 4.31
CA ALA A 764 14.78 31.92 3.16
C ALA A 764 15.73 33.04 3.62
N ASN A 765 16.94 33.09 3.07
CA ASN A 765 17.97 34.05 3.51
C ASN A 765 18.89 34.46 2.35
N VAL A 766 19.58 35.59 2.51
CA VAL A 766 20.61 36.05 1.56
C VAL A 766 21.76 35.05 1.42
N VAL A 767 22.29 34.91 0.20
CA VAL A 767 23.56 34.21 -0.06
C VAL A 767 24.56 35.19 -0.66
N SER A 768 25.80 35.19 -0.16
CA SER A 768 26.85 36.11 -0.63
C SER A 768 27.12 35.91 -2.12
N GLY A 769 27.03 36.98 -2.91
CA GLY A 769 27.29 36.95 -4.35
C GLY A 769 26.18 36.29 -5.19
N VAL A 770 24.98 36.08 -4.64
CA VAL A 770 23.84 35.48 -5.35
C VAL A 770 22.55 36.25 -5.05
N GLU A 771 21.90 36.77 -6.10
CA GLU A 771 20.52 37.24 -6.03
C GLU A 771 19.61 36.01 -5.80
N VAL A 772 18.99 35.93 -4.62
CA VAL A 772 18.06 34.86 -4.26
C VAL A 772 16.64 35.31 -4.61
N ILE A 773 16.11 34.82 -5.73
CA ILE A 773 14.86 35.28 -6.31
C ILE A 773 13.75 34.24 -6.13
N TYR A 774 12.63 34.69 -5.57
CA TYR A 774 11.36 33.97 -5.52
C TYR A 774 10.48 34.42 -6.68
N THR A 775 10.26 33.54 -7.66
CA THR A 775 9.37 33.78 -8.81
C THR A 775 8.04 33.10 -8.56
N ILE A 776 6.94 33.85 -8.63
CA ILE A 776 5.59 33.33 -8.32
C ILE A 776 4.71 33.45 -9.56
N TYR A 777 4.17 32.32 -10.02
CA TYR A 777 3.12 32.25 -11.03
C TYR A 777 1.75 32.12 -10.35
N PHE A 778 0.75 32.88 -10.79
CA PHE A 778 -0.55 32.95 -10.10
C PHE A 778 -1.70 33.37 -11.02
N GLY A 779 -2.93 33.03 -10.65
CA GLY A 779 -4.14 33.39 -11.42
C GLY A 779 -4.76 34.73 -11.01
N VAL A 780 -5.13 35.55 -12.00
CA VAL A 780 -5.97 36.75 -11.85
C VAL A 780 -7.25 36.59 -12.67
N TYR A 781 -8.41 36.67 -12.03
CA TYR A 781 -9.73 36.45 -12.64
C TYR A 781 -10.47 37.77 -12.90
N ASP A 782 -10.76 38.09 -14.16
CA ASP A 782 -11.29 39.40 -14.58
C ASP A 782 -12.82 39.52 -14.55
N GLY A 783 -13.54 38.39 -14.45
CA GLY A 783 -14.99 38.30 -14.61
C GLY A 783 -15.46 37.40 -15.75
N SER A 784 -14.55 37.08 -16.66
CA SER A 784 -14.75 36.20 -17.82
C SER A 784 -13.72 35.07 -17.84
N THR A 785 -12.45 35.36 -17.59
CA THR A 785 -11.33 34.42 -17.68
C THR A 785 -10.32 34.62 -16.55
N THR A 786 -9.62 33.55 -16.17
CA THR A 786 -8.46 33.63 -15.26
C THR A 786 -7.20 33.60 -16.10
N VAL A 787 -6.39 34.66 -16.01
CA VAL A 787 -5.12 34.81 -16.73
C VAL A 787 -3.97 34.55 -15.76
N THR A 788 -2.95 33.82 -16.20
CA THR A 788 -1.73 33.61 -15.40
C THR A 788 -0.83 34.84 -15.47
N TRP A 789 -0.37 35.30 -14.32
CA TRP A 789 0.63 36.35 -14.16
C TRP A 789 1.86 35.77 -13.46
N THR A 790 2.99 36.47 -13.58
CA THR A 790 4.23 36.22 -12.86
C THR A 790 4.64 37.48 -12.10
N ILE A 791 5.28 37.31 -10.94
CA ILE A 791 5.86 38.37 -10.11
C ILE A 791 7.14 37.84 -9.43
N GLN A 792 8.10 38.70 -9.10
CA GLN A 792 9.36 38.28 -8.48
C GLN A 792 9.73 39.11 -7.25
N TYR A 793 10.36 38.43 -6.28
CA TYR A 793 10.84 39.00 -5.03
C TYR A 793 12.29 38.58 -4.76
N GLU A 794 13.13 39.53 -4.38
CA GLU A 794 14.49 39.28 -3.88
C GLU A 794 14.45 39.02 -2.37
N VAL A 795 15.22 38.04 -1.89
CA VAL A 795 15.43 37.84 -0.45
C VAL A 795 16.53 38.78 0.04
N ILE A 796 16.15 39.80 0.83
CA ILE A 796 17.05 40.85 1.34
C ILE A 796 17.53 40.62 2.78
N GLY A 797 17.10 39.52 3.40
CA GLY A 797 17.50 39.07 4.73
C GLY A 797 16.68 37.86 5.17
N LYS A 798 16.98 37.26 6.33
CA LYS A 798 16.25 36.06 6.78
C LYS A 798 14.74 36.34 6.91
N GLY A 799 13.94 35.64 6.13
CA GLY A 799 12.49 35.80 6.07
C GLY A 799 12.04 37.20 5.65
N LYS A 800 12.83 37.91 4.82
CA LYS A 800 12.53 39.27 4.35
C LYS A 800 12.65 39.35 2.83
N PHE A 801 11.55 39.76 2.20
CA PHE A 801 11.37 39.75 0.74
C PHE A 801 11.10 41.17 0.23
N GLN A 802 11.76 41.57 -0.86
CA GLN A 802 11.58 42.85 -1.54
C GLN A 802 11.04 42.62 -2.94
N TYR A 803 9.97 43.31 -3.33
CA TYR A 803 9.42 43.25 -4.68
C TYR A 803 10.44 43.78 -5.71
N ILE A 804 10.69 43.02 -6.77
CA ILE A 804 11.53 43.45 -7.89
C ILE A 804 10.65 44.29 -8.83
N GLU A 805 10.90 45.60 -8.87
CA GLU A 805 10.08 46.54 -9.65
C GLU A 805 10.04 46.18 -11.15
N GLY A 806 8.83 46.16 -11.72
CA GLY A 806 8.61 45.77 -13.12
C GLY A 806 8.57 44.25 -13.38
N SER A 807 8.78 43.40 -12.36
CA SER A 807 8.66 41.95 -12.51
C SER A 807 7.21 41.45 -12.62
N LEU A 808 6.22 42.24 -12.14
CA LEU A 808 4.80 41.94 -12.28
C LEU A 808 4.35 42.09 -13.75
N LYS A 809 4.09 40.96 -14.41
CA LYS A 809 3.63 40.90 -15.80
C LYS A 809 2.77 39.67 -16.05
N LYS A 810 2.07 39.61 -17.19
CA LYS A 810 1.43 38.37 -17.64
C LYS A 810 2.50 37.31 -17.88
N ALA A 811 2.19 36.05 -17.59
CA ALA A 811 3.02 34.93 -18.04
C ALA A 811 2.88 34.80 -19.57
N GLU A 812 3.95 34.33 -20.22
CA GLU A 812 4.03 34.05 -21.66
C GLU A 812 3.80 32.55 -21.93
#